data_AF-A0AA39QL45-F1
#
_entry.id   AF-A0AA39QL45-F1
#
_cell.length_a   1.000
_cell.length_b   1.000
_cell.length_c   1.000
_cell.angle_alpha   90.00
_cell.angle_beta   90.00
_cell.angle_gamma   90.00
#
_symmetry.space_group_name_H-M   'P 1'
#
loop_
_entity.id
_entity.type
_entity.pdbx_description
1 polymer ?
#
loop_
_entity_poly.entity_id
_entity_poly.type
_entity_poly.pdbx_seq_one_letter_code
_entity_poly.pdbx_strand_id
1 'polypeptide(L)'
;MAAPADYSVFASPEFDPNDYANAVLAGEPYVLPSDTRTKPVLPSTKVAETPGKEEISIAISKLTFGIDDVSKQIKSLVTNHHQDLLSQAASANELSGSLTSVRAGLADLDHSLEKLRVKVRVPYQSLQTNVSRLQKLQQASDVLRRTSRFVILARRLQNQMAEMESGSSTPDQPLPLIRSKSDESALGQDLEDGKERTIAKAALSIAELASLLGGSASWVSEQNRQSDDFESRISLRSVNAIAVHVPYIEDARAKVTSEMENMVLTGLTSLNQSLLASSLQTAYNLRVLPELVQNLILELSQAVDDRIRTAFDLSKISKEILSKDSAPSPTQYKSRVRTEPTNLTAPQWTAALWARLEVMIQDMAECCVKVYTLERVLKIKKDTISHVVFLDEAMKLLENKPSATFWTALARSLEKNTRDVARSSMFLQQTLSTGYPRLLRLFHEFFAKIAVHTDTTYIHTYQSPETVIVLRALSNFESLYLTRSSTKLNESVSQAFSGEVRTPPGMAQGINIARTVANELDSARFDPLLVKAVAKSATASIDMIVSRVDGSLSRDRSSVTLVGPSATPQQAINSSLATFLYHTWLLLSQLGEEQKEAVFSIIKPSVDNLRTAYERIVNPLLTAIRRELGAIISKMHRFDFGRSADPMAGMGGTSLYMKDLVEKLAFIKTEIFSKFGIGDEKRAWIMSLVQYIIKTFVLHVSIVKPLGEAGKLQLTSDMTELEFSLSAFLVESSQEKRGGNLESVGPEYKMLRAMRPLLFLENSQLVLSQYTAGLPPLIVLHHILVRSPIPLPHSLHGWQEAEYVRWVDEHTEEEAWTLVDGGLSHWERTTESEGSEKEDAMQYVNLARKVLAATQPL
;
A
#
# COMPACT_ATOMS: atom_id res chain seq x y z
N MET A 1 -13.33 80.01 61.07
CA MET A 1 -13.61 81.29 61.74
C MET A 1 -12.25 81.93 61.99
N ALA A 2 -11.84 82.86 61.12
CA ALA A 2 -10.59 83.59 61.27
C ALA A 2 -10.78 84.62 62.39
N ALA A 3 -9.88 84.62 63.37
CA ALA A 3 -9.91 85.58 64.47
C ALA A 3 -9.59 87.00 63.94
N PRO A 4 -10.26 88.07 64.42
CA PRO A 4 -9.96 89.45 64.02
C PRO A 4 -8.50 89.81 64.27
N ALA A 5 -7.90 90.53 63.33
CA ALA A 5 -6.46 90.83 63.26
C ALA A 5 -5.86 91.56 64.49
N ASP A 6 -6.72 92.16 65.32
CA ASP A 6 -6.32 93.03 66.43
C ASP A 6 -5.76 92.29 67.67
N TYR A 7 -5.90 90.96 67.75
CA TYR A 7 -5.38 90.16 68.88
C TYR A 7 -4.14 89.32 68.53
N SER A 8 -3.63 89.43 67.31
CA SER A 8 -2.46 88.68 66.84
C SER A 8 -1.18 88.98 67.62
N VAL A 9 -1.08 90.16 68.24
CA VAL A 9 0.09 90.61 69.01
C VAL A 9 0.30 89.79 70.29
N PHE A 10 -0.77 89.32 70.94
CA PHE A 10 -0.71 88.52 72.17
C PHE A 10 -0.32 87.05 71.93
N ALA A 11 -0.36 86.59 70.68
CA ALA A 11 0.03 85.23 70.31
C ALA A 11 1.53 85.11 70.00
N SER A 12 2.28 86.23 70.04
CA SER A 12 3.72 86.24 69.83
C SER A 12 4.48 85.77 71.07
N PRO A 13 5.46 84.86 70.94
CA PRO A 13 6.29 84.41 72.07
C PRO A 13 7.27 85.47 72.59
N GLU A 14 7.43 86.60 71.90
CA GLU A 14 8.31 87.73 72.29
C GLU A 14 7.51 88.93 72.85
N PHE A 15 6.23 88.74 73.17
CA PHE A 15 5.36 89.76 73.77
C PHE A 15 5.79 90.07 75.22
N ASP A 16 6.20 91.31 75.48
CA ASP A 16 6.45 91.81 76.84
C ASP A 16 5.25 92.64 77.35
N PRO A 17 4.50 92.15 78.36
CA PRO A 17 3.36 92.84 78.93
C PRO A 17 3.68 94.22 79.52
N ASN A 18 4.91 94.43 80.03
CA ASN A 18 5.29 95.70 80.64
C ASN A 18 5.51 96.79 79.60
N ASP A 19 6.09 96.44 78.45
CA ASP A 19 6.29 97.40 77.34
C ASP A 19 4.95 97.70 76.63
N TYR A 20 4.04 96.72 76.54
CA TYR A 20 2.67 96.97 76.07
C TYR A 20 1.91 97.90 77.02
N ALA A 21 2.01 97.67 78.33
CA ALA A 21 1.41 98.54 79.33
C ALA A 21 2.00 99.95 79.30
N ASN A 22 3.32 100.10 79.13
CA ASN A 22 3.98 101.41 78.99
C ASN A 22 3.56 102.14 77.69
N ALA A 23 3.42 101.43 76.57
CA ALA A 23 2.94 102.01 75.30
C ALA A 23 1.48 102.50 75.41
N VAL A 24 0.61 101.70 76.04
CA VAL A 24 -0.79 102.09 76.31
C VAL A 24 -0.88 103.26 77.28
N LEU A 25 -0.06 103.31 78.33
CA LEU A 25 -0.01 104.43 79.28
C LEU A 25 0.57 105.72 78.66
N ALA A 26 1.43 105.62 77.65
CA ALA A 26 1.97 106.73 76.88
C ALA A 26 1.10 107.17 75.69
N GLY A 27 0.07 106.39 75.32
CA GLY A 27 -0.81 106.66 74.18
C GLY A 27 -0.22 106.33 72.81
N GLU A 28 0.83 105.51 72.74
CA GLU A 28 1.49 105.07 71.50
C GLU A 28 1.20 103.58 71.17
N PRO A 29 1.17 103.18 69.88
CA PRO A 29 0.97 101.77 69.48
C PRO A 29 2.21 100.89 69.74
N TYR A 30 2.01 99.70 70.29
CA TYR A 30 3.06 98.73 70.65
C TYR A 30 3.65 97.99 69.43
N VAL A 31 4.99 97.92 69.32
CA VAL A 31 5.73 97.31 68.19
C VAL A 31 6.71 96.23 68.70
N LEU A 32 6.78 95.08 68.01
CA LEU A 32 7.60 93.91 68.39
C LEU A 32 9.11 94.11 68.10
N PRO A 33 10.03 93.51 68.89
CA PRO A 33 11.43 93.96 68.96
C PRO A 33 12.42 93.46 67.89
N SER A 34 11.99 92.91 66.74
CA SER A 34 12.90 92.37 65.71
C SER A 34 13.17 93.25 64.48
N ASP A 35 12.54 94.42 64.35
CA ASP A 35 12.92 95.40 63.33
C ASP A 35 13.91 96.43 63.90
N THR A 36 15.21 96.24 63.68
CA THR A 36 16.25 97.19 64.13
C THR A 36 16.84 98.00 62.98
N ARG A 37 16.79 99.34 63.08
CA ARG A 37 17.97 100.25 63.04
C ARG A 37 17.58 101.73 63.13
N THR A 38 18.46 102.51 63.77
CA THR A 38 18.65 103.98 63.67
C THR A 38 17.59 104.94 64.27
N LYS A 39 17.91 105.39 65.49
CA LYS A 39 17.80 106.73 66.14
C LYS A 39 17.66 107.97 65.22
N PRO A 40 17.40 109.22 65.72
CA PRO A 40 17.26 109.70 67.12
C PRO A 40 16.02 110.65 67.28
N VAL A 41 15.63 111.23 68.43
CA VAL A 41 16.28 112.30 69.21
C VAL A 41 15.35 112.61 70.41
N LEU A 42 15.89 112.43 71.62
CA LEU A 42 15.49 113.04 72.91
C LEU A 42 15.37 114.59 72.78
N PRO A 43 14.60 115.33 73.59
CA PRO A 43 15.07 115.49 74.97
C PRO A 43 14.10 116.00 76.05
N SER A 44 14.45 115.56 77.27
CA SER A 44 14.47 116.39 78.49
C SER A 44 13.09 116.73 79.07
N THR A 45 12.96 117.12 80.33
CA THR A 45 13.90 117.74 81.27
C THR A 45 13.26 117.52 82.65
N LYS A 46 14.02 117.16 83.69
CA LYS A 46 14.44 118.05 84.79
C LYS A 46 13.25 118.69 85.53
N VAL A 47 13.20 118.78 86.85
CA VAL A 47 14.15 119.31 87.84
C VAL A 47 13.63 118.78 89.19
N ALA A 48 14.41 118.12 90.05
CA ALA A 48 15.19 118.72 91.16
C ALA A 48 14.33 119.65 92.07
N GLU A 49 14.46 119.69 93.39
CA GLU A 49 15.67 119.76 94.19
C GLU A 49 15.43 119.23 95.63
N THR A 50 16.53 118.79 96.22
CA THR A 50 16.91 118.72 97.65
C THR A 50 16.53 119.99 98.46
N PRO A 51 16.65 120.09 99.81
CA PRO A 51 17.29 119.19 100.80
C PRO A 51 16.48 119.00 102.12
N GLY A 52 17.01 118.17 103.03
CA GLY A 52 17.11 118.58 104.45
C GLY A 52 15.92 118.37 105.39
N LYS A 53 15.62 117.10 105.71
CA LYS A 53 15.44 116.53 107.07
C LYS A 53 14.48 117.13 108.12
N GLU A 54 13.71 118.18 107.84
CA GLU A 54 12.56 118.57 108.67
C GLU A 54 11.25 118.31 107.90
N GLU A 55 10.39 117.47 108.50
CA GLU A 55 8.98 117.23 108.14
C GLU A 55 8.63 116.09 107.14
N ILE A 56 9.24 114.91 107.35
CA ILE A 56 8.67 113.58 106.99
C ILE A 56 7.19 113.43 107.47
N SER A 57 6.78 114.20 108.47
CA SER A 57 5.39 114.27 108.96
C SER A 57 4.38 114.85 107.94
N ILE A 58 4.77 115.77 107.05
CA ILE A 58 3.84 116.30 106.04
C ILE A 58 3.52 115.23 104.97
N ALA A 59 4.50 114.41 104.59
CA ALA A 59 4.33 113.39 103.54
C ALA A 59 3.30 112.30 103.92
N ILE A 60 3.24 111.90 105.19
CA ILE A 60 2.26 110.92 105.68
C ILE A 60 0.83 111.47 105.59
N SER A 61 0.63 112.77 105.89
CA SER A 61 -0.70 113.39 105.79
C SER A 61 -1.26 113.46 104.36
N LYS A 62 -0.39 113.69 103.37
CA LYS A 62 -0.77 113.66 101.94
C LYS A 62 -1.09 112.25 101.45
N LEU A 63 -0.38 111.23 101.92
CA LEU A 63 -0.62 109.85 101.51
C LEU A 63 -1.99 109.36 101.99
N THR A 64 -2.38 109.68 103.23
CA THR A 64 -3.69 109.29 103.77
C THR A 64 -4.84 109.95 103.01
N PHE A 65 -4.69 111.22 102.60
CA PHE A 65 -5.70 111.92 101.81
C PHE A 65 -5.84 111.34 100.39
N GLY A 66 -4.73 110.95 99.76
CA GLY A 66 -4.75 110.32 98.43
C GLY A 66 -5.45 108.95 98.41
N ILE A 67 -5.29 108.16 99.48
CA ILE A 67 -5.99 106.86 99.62
C ILE A 67 -7.51 107.06 99.70
N ASP A 68 -7.96 108.09 100.42
CA ASP A 68 -9.40 108.39 100.55
C ASP A 68 -10.03 108.85 99.22
N ASP A 69 -9.30 109.58 98.37
CA ASP A 69 -9.81 110.04 97.07
C ASP A 69 -9.96 108.89 96.04
N VAL A 70 -9.00 107.97 95.98
CA VAL A 70 -9.08 106.76 95.12
C VAL A 70 -10.28 105.89 95.49
N SER A 71 -10.56 105.76 96.79
CA SER A 71 -11.70 104.97 97.28
C SER A 71 -13.05 105.56 96.85
N LYS A 72 -13.15 106.90 96.74
CA LYS A 72 -14.34 107.57 96.21
C LYS A 72 -14.53 107.35 94.71
N GLN A 73 -13.46 107.44 93.91
CA GLN A 73 -13.57 107.26 92.46
C GLN A 73 -14.00 105.83 92.09
N ILE A 74 -13.48 104.80 92.76
CA ILE A 74 -13.89 103.40 92.54
C ILE A 74 -15.38 103.20 92.84
N LYS A 75 -15.89 103.80 93.92
CA LYS A 75 -17.31 103.70 94.27
C LYS A 75 -18.23 104.31 93.20
N SER A 76 -17.82 105.44 92.62
CA SER A 76 -18.56 106.11 91.53
C SER A 76 -18.61 105.28 90.25
N LEU A 77 -17.52 104.56 89.91
CA LEU A 77 -17.45 103.80 88.67
C LEU A 77 -18.31 102.52 88.74
N VAL A 78 -18.30 101.84 89.89
CA VAL A 78 -19.07 100.61 90.11
C VAL A 78 -20.57 100.87 90.15
N THR A 79 -21.00 102.01 90.68
CA THR A 79 -22.43 102.35 90.72
C THR A 79 -23.01 102.66 89.35
N ASN A 80 -22.24 103.29 88.45
CA ASN A 80 -22.74 103.67 87.12
C ASN A 80 -22.90 102.51 86.13
N HIS A 81 -22.18 101.38 86.29
CA HIS A 81 -22.12 100.30 85.29
C HIS A 81 -22.65 98.92 85.76
N HIS A 82 -23.36 98.85 86.89
CA HIS A 82 -23.75 97.54 87.45
C HIS A 82 -24.77 96.77 86.59
N GLN A 83 -25.58 97.46 85.77
CA GLN A 83 -26.72 96.85 85.07
C GLN A 83 -26.27 96.09 83.81
N ASP A 84 -25.31 96.63 83.07
CA ASP A 84 -24.77 95.99 81.87
C ASP A 84 -23.99 94.71 82.20
N LEU A 85 -23.26 94.72 83.32
CA LEU A 85 -22.45 93.59 83.79
C LEU A 85 -23.30 92.36 84.17
N LEU A 86 -24.50 92.59 84.70
CA LEU A 86 -25.46 91.51 85.04
C LEU A 86 -26.08 90.86 83.79
N SER A 87 -26.33 91.62 82.73
CA SER A 87 -26.95 91.09 81.50
C SER A 87 -26.01 90.15 80.73
N GLN A 88 -24.73 90.51 80.61
CA GLN A 88 -23.72 89.69 79.93
C GLN A 88 -23.44 88.39 80.70
N ALA A 89 -23.49 88.42 82.03
CA ALA A 89 -23.34 87.23 82.86
C ALA A 89 -24.47 86.21 82.64
N ALA A 90 -25.71 86.66 82.45
CA ALA A 90 -26.85 85.78 82.20
C ALA A 90 -26.75 85.05 80.85
N SER A 91 -26.41 85.77 79.77
CA SER A 91 -26.22 85.15 78.45
C SER A 91 -25.03 84.19 78.38
N ALA A 92 -23.95 84.46 79.11
CA ALA A 92 -22.81 83.55 79.21
C ALA A 92 -23.17 82.25 79.93
N ASN A 93 -24.11 82.31 80.89
CA ASN A 93 -24.56 81.15 81.65
C ASN A 93 -25.45 80.21 80.81
N GLU A 94 -26.33 80.74 79.96
CA GLU A 94 -27.16 79.92 79.05
C GLU A 94 -26.32 79.21 77.98
N LEU A 95 -25.34 79.89 77.40
CA LEU A 95 -24.43 79.29 76.41
C LEU A 95 -23.59 78.18 77.07
N SER A 96 -23.14 78.37 78.30
CA SER A 96 -22.46 77.36 79.12
C SER A 96 -23.30 76.10 79.29
N GLY A 97 -24.61 76.24 79.56
CA GLY A 97 -25.52 75.10 79.68
C GLY A 97 -25.61 74.25 78.40
N SER A 98 -25.78 74.89 77.24
CA SER A 98 -25.85 74.20 75.95
C SER A 98 -24.52 73.53 75.56
N LEU A 99 -23.39 74.19 75.84
CA LEU A 99 -22.05 73.64 75.61
C LEU A 99 -21.78 72.42 76.51
N THR A 100 -22.29 72.44 77.74
CA THR A 100 -22.17 71.31 78.67
C THR A 100 -22.96 70.10 78.18
N SER A 101 -24.17 70.32 77.61
CA SER A 101 -24.99 69.25 77.02
C SER A 101 -24.36 68.64 75.76
N VAL A 102 -23.85 69.47 74.84
CA VAL A 102 -23.14 68.98 73.64
C VAL A 102 -21.87 68.23 74.02
N ARG A 103 -21.13 68.72 75.03
CA ARG A 103 -19.93 68.05 75.54
C ARG A 103 -20.27 66.70 76.20
N ALA A 104 -21.39 66.60 76.89
CA ALA A 104 -21.89 65.34 77.44
C ALA A 104 -22.28 64.34 76.33
N GLY A 105 -23.01 64.79 75.31
CA GLY A 105 -23.37 63.94 74.16
C GLY A 105 -22.16 63.46 73.35
N LEU A 106 -21.14 64.31 73.18
CA LEU A 106 -19.86 63.92 72.57
C LEU A 106 -19.11 62.90 73.42
N ALA A 107 -19.12 63.04 74.75
CA ALA A 107 -18.51 62.08 75.66
C ALA A 107 -19.22 60.71 75.63
N ASP A 108 -20.56 60.68 75.54
CA ASP A 108 -21.33 59.45 75.39
C ASP A 108 -21.10 58.76 74.05
N LEU A 109 -20.95 59.54 72.97
CA LEU A 109 -20.64 59.02 71.64
C LEU A 109 -19.23 58.46 71.58
N ASP A 110 -18.24 59.14 72.20
CA ASP A 110 -16.87 58.65 72.33
C ASP A 110 -16.82 57.34 73.16
N HIS A 111 -17.61 57.27 74.24
CA HIS A 111 -17.73 56.06 75.05
C HIS A 111 -18.38 54.89 74.29
N SER A 112 -19.37 55.15 73.44
CA SER A 112 -20.00 54.11 72.61
C SER A 112 -19.11 53.67 71.44
N LEU A 113 -18.29 54.57 70.88
CA LEU A 113 -17.26 54.26 69.89
C LEU A 113 -16.14 53.40 70.51
N GLU A 114 -15.70 53.70 71.72
CA GLU A 114 -14.71 52.90 72.45
C GLU A 114 -15.28 51.51 72.81
N LYS A 115 -16.56 51.42 73.22
CA LYS A 115 -17.25 50.13 73.39
C LYS A 115 -17.30 49.31 72.10
N LEU A 116 -17.58 49.94 70.95
CA LEU A 116 -17.59 49.26 69.65
C LEU A 116 -16.18 48.77 69.27
N ARG A 117 -15.15 49.60 69.51
CA ARG A 117 -13.75 49.24 69.29
C ARG A 117 -13.36 48.00 70.11
N VAL A 118 -13.68 47.99 71.41
CA VAL A 118 -13.36 46.88 72.31
C VAL A 118 -14.16 45.63 71.98
N LYS A 119 -15.45 45.73 71.62
CA LYS A 119 -16.30 44.56 71.33
C LYS A 119 -16.11 43.96 69.93
N VAL A 120 -15.71 44.75 68.94
CA VAL A 120 -15.67 44.29 67.54
C VAL A 120 -14.27 44.35 66.95
N ARG A 121 -13.61 45.51 66.99
CA ARG A 121 -12.31 45.71 66.33
C ARG A 121 -11.20 44.89 66.99
N VAL A 122 -11.13 44.88 68.32
CA VAL A 122 -10.10 44.13 69.06
C VAL A 122 -10.26 42.61 68.88
N PRO A 123 -11.47 42.01 69.03
CA PRO A 123 -11.67 40.59 68.72
C PRO A 123 -11.41 40.24 67.26
N TYR A 124 -11.77 41.11 66.31
CA TYR A 124 -11.45 40.89 64.89
C TYR A 124 -9.93 40.86 64.65
N GLN A 125 -9.17 41.81 65.20
CA GLN A 125 -7.71 41.82 65.09
C GLN A 125 -7.07 40.60 65.77
N SER A 126 -7.59 40.18 66.92
CA SER A 126 -7.16 38.96 67.60
C SER A 126 -7.47 37.71 66.78
N LEU A 127 -8.67 37.61 66.20
CA LEU A 127 -9.05 36.51 65.32
C LEU A 127 -8.17 36.48 64.07
N GLN A 128 -7.91 37.60 63.41
CA GLN A 128 -7.01 37.70 62.26
C GLN A 128 -5.58 37.25 62.63
N THR A 129 -5.10 37.62 63.82
CA THR A 129 -3.80 37.17 64.34
C THR A 129 -3.79 35.65 64.61
N ASN A 130 -4.87 35.09 65.16
CA ASN A 130 -4.97 33.66 65.43
C ASN A 130 -5.13 32.84 64.15
N VAL A 131 -5.90 33.33 63.17
CA VAL A 131 -6.04 32.71 61.84
C VAL A 131 -4.70 32.70 61.11
N SER A 132 -3.95 33.81 61.12
CA SER A 132 -2.61 33.85 60.52
C SER A 132 -1.60 32.94 61.25
N ARG A 133 -1.68 32.81 62.58
CA ARG A 133 -0.88 31.83 63.35
C ARG A 133 -1.25 30.40 62.98
N LEU A 134 -2.54 30.09 62.87
CA LEU A 134 -3.01 28.76 62.47
C LEU A 134 -2.55 28.41 61.06
N GLN A 135 -2.66 29.34 60.11
CA GLN A 135 -2.18 29.16 58.73
C GLN A 135 -0.68 28.88 58.70
N LYS A 136 0.13 29.65 59.46
CA LYS A 136 1.58 29.41 59.58
C LYS A 136 1.91 28.05 60.22
N LEU A 137 1.17 27.63 61.25
CA LEU A 137 1.33 26.32 61.86
C LEU A 137 0.97 25.18 60.91
N GLN A 138 -0.09 25.34 60.12
CA GLN A 138 -0.51 24.37 59.11
C GLN A 138 0.51 24.25 57.98
N GLN A 139 1.05 25.37 57.50
CA GLN A 139 2.16 25.39 56.53
C GLN A 139 3.41 24.73 57.10
N ALA A 140 3.80 25.04 58.34
CA ALA A 140 4.95 24.41 58.99
C ALA A 140 4.76 22.90 59.16
N SER A 141 3.55 22.45 59.57
CA SER A 141 3.21 21.04 59.70
C SER A 141 3.26 20.30 58.36
N ASP A 142 2.72 20.91 57.29
CA ASP A 142 2.77 20.35 55.93
C ASP A 142 4.22 20.20 55.43
N VAL A 143 5.05 21.24 55.57
CA VAL A 143 6.48 21.17 55.22
C VAL A 143 7.19 20.07 56.00
N LEU A 144 6.92 19.95 57.30
CA LEU A 144 7.56 18.94 58.16
C LEU A 144 7.14 17.52 57.79
N ARG A 145 5.87 17.29 57.45
CA ARG A 145 5.37 16.01 56.92
C ARG A 145 6.01 15.66 55.57
N ARG A 146 6.06 16.61 54.64
CA ARG A 146 6.70 16.43 53.33
C ARG A 146 8.22 16.19 53.47
N THR A 147 8.88 16.88 54.40
CA THR A 147 10.30 16.67 54.73
C THR A 147 10.55 15.28 55.33
N SER A 148 9.71 14.83 56.25
CA SER A 148 9.81 13.47 56.83
C SER A 148 9.68 12.39 55.76
N ARG A 149 8.67 12.52 54.87
CA ARG A 149 8.51 11.61 53.73
C ARG A 149 9.71 11.64 52.79
N PHE A 150 10.27 12.82 52.51
CA PHE A 150 11.47 12.96 51.70
C PHE A 150 12.66 12.20 52.32
N VAL A 151 12.92 12.36 53.63
CA VAL A 151 14.04 11.68 54.30
C VAL A 151 13.91 10.15 54.26
N ILE A 152 12.69 9.62 54.47
CA ILE A 152 12.44 8.18 54.39
C ILE A 152 12.73 7.65 52.98
N LEU A 153 12.27 8.35 51.95
CA LEU A 153 12.50 7.97 50.55
C LEU A 153 13.96 8.13 50.12
N ALA A 154 14.64 9.18 50.58
CA ALA A 154 16.06 9.39 50.30
C ALA A 154 16.92 8.28 50.92
N ARG A 155 16.61 7.86 52.15
CA ARG A 155 17.29 6.73 52.80
C ARG A 155 17.00 5.40 52.10
N ARG A 156 15.75 5.20 51.65
CA ARG A 156 15.38 4.03 50.84
C ARG A 156 16.17 3.99 49.52
N LEU A 157 16.29 5.13 48.83
CA LEU A 157 17.08 5.25 47.61
C LEU A 157 18.55 4.94 47.86
N GLN A 158 19.14 5.46 48.96
CA GLN A 158 20.52 5.14 49.32
C GLN A 158 20.77 3.64 49.48
N ASN A 159 19.86 2.94 50.16
CA ASN A 159 19.97 1.49 50.31
C ASN A 159 19.86 0.76 48.96
N GLN A 160 18.94 1.18 48.08
CA GLN A 160 18.74 0.60 46.76
C GLN A 160 19.94 0.84 45.83
N MET A 161 20.54 2.03 45.90
CA MET A 161 21.76 2.38 45.14
C MET A 161 22.97 1.58 45.63
N ALA A 162 23.10 1.35 46.94
CA ALA A 162 24.15 0.51 47.50
C ALA A 162 23.98 -0.97 47.13
N GLU A 163 22.75 -1.49 47.12
CA GLU A 163 22.44 -2.85 46.68
C GLU A 163 22.78 -3.04 45.18
N MET A 164 22.45 -2.06 44.34
CA MET A 164 22.81 -2.02 42.92
C MET A 164 24.34 -2.05 42.70
N GLU A 165 25.11 -1.35 43.53
CA GLU A 165 26.58 -1.33 43.47
C GLU A 165 27.21 -2.64 43.98
N SER A 166 26.64 -3.24 45.03
CA SER A 166 27.14 -4.52 45.57
C SER A 166 26.97 -5.70 44.60
N GLY A 167 25.99 -5.64 43.70
CA GLY A 167 25.82 -6.64 42.64
C GLY A 167 26.83 -6.52 41.49
N SER A 168 27.70 -5.49 41.50
CA SER A 168 28.71 -5.26 40.45
C SER A 168 30.11 -5.78 40.80
N SER A 169 30.36 -6.20 42.04
CA SER A 169 31.65 -6.77 42.44
C SER A 169 31.77 -8.24 42.03
N THR A 170 32.67 -8.51 41.09
CA THR A 170 33.10 -9.85 40.68
C THR A 170 33.75 -10.66 41.81
N PRO A 171 33.68 -12.01 41.78
CA PRO A 171 34.07 -12.89 42.87
C PRO A 171 35.59 -13.19 42.87
N ASP A 172 36.39 -12.37 43.53
CA ASP A 172 37.79 -12.70 43.87
C ASP A 172 37.88 -13.15 45.33
N GLN A 173 37.34 -14.33 45.64
CA GLN A 173 37.80 -15.14 46.77
C GLN A 173 37.78 -16.63 46.40
N PRO A 174 38.93 -17.32 46.41
CA PRO A 174 38.97 -18.75 46.18
C PRO A 174 38.52 -19.49 47.43
N LEU A 175 37.37 -20.17 47.35
CA LEU A 175 36.96 -21.22 48.30
C LEU A 175 36.85 -22.56 47.56
N PRO A 176 37.13 -23.69 48.22
CA PRO A 176 37.58 -24.91 47.55
C PRO A 176 36.45 -25.75 46.94
N LEU A 177 36.66 -26.09 45.67
CA LEU A 177 36.27 -27.31 44.94
C LEU A 177 35.19 -28.23 45.55
N ILE A 178 34.03 -28.29 44.88
CA ILE A 178 33.47 -29.44 44.12
C ILE A 178 31.98 -29.11 43.89
N ARG A 179 31.61 -28.73 42.66
CA ARG A 179 30.23 -28.87 42.12
C ARG A 179 30.23 -28.67 40.60
N SER A 180 29.32 -29.39 39.95
CA SER A 180 29.19 -29.62 38.52
C SER A 180 28.91 -28.35 37.71
N LYS A 181 29.52 -28.27 36.51
CA LYS A 181 29.40 -27.18 35.50
C LYS A 181 27.99 -26.88 34.96
N SER A 182 26.94 -27.51 35.49
CA SER A 182 25.55 -27.30 35.06
C SER A 182 24.76 -26.31 35.93
N ASP A 183 25.27 -25.92 37.10
CA ASP A 183 24.56 -25.02 38.05
C ASP A 183 25.02 -23.55 37.99
N GLU A 184 26.13 -23.23 37.29
CA GLU A 184 26.67 -21.86 37.22
C GLU A 184 25.81 -20.90 36.38
N SER A 185 25.10 -21.37 35.35
CA SER A 185 24.26 -20.48 34.52
C SER A 185 22.95 -20.08 35.19
N ALA A 186 22.37 -20.97 36.03
CA ALA A 186 21.11 -20.70 36.71
C ALA A 186 21.28 -19.66 37.84
N LEU A 187 22.39 -19.74 38.58
CA LEU A 187 22.72 -18.80 39.65
C LEU A 187 23.08 -17.39 39.12
N GLY A 188 23.73 -17.30 37.95
CA GLY A 188 24.01 -16.01 37.31
C GLY A 188 22.74 -15.29 36.86
N GLN A 189 21.76 -16.04 36.35
CA GLN A 189 20.50 -15.49 35.84
C GLN A 189 19.58 -14.97 36.96
N ASP A 190 19.54 -15.63 38.12
CA ASP A 190 18.82 -15.15 39.30
C ASP A 190 19.43 -13.88 39.92
N LEU A 191 20.76 -13.73 39.84
CA LEU A 191 21.47 -12.54 40.31
C LEU A 191 21.26 -11.33 39.38
N GLU A 192 21.28 -11.55 38.05
CA GLU A 192 20.96 -10.52 37.06
C GLU A 192 19.52 -10.04 37.18
N ASP A 193 18.54 -10.96 37.27
CA ASP A 193 17.13 -10.64 37.55
C ASP A 193 16.96 -9.84 38.84
N GLY A 194 17.79 -10.12 39.85
CA GLY A 194 17.85 -9.38 41.11
C GLY A 194 18.31 -7.94 40.92
N LYS A 195 19.42 -7.72 40.21
CA LYS A 195 19.96 -6.39 39.88
C LYS A 195 18.97 -5.57 39.04
N GLU A 196 18.32 -6.18 38.05
CA GLU A 196 17.32 -5.52 37.22
C GLU A 196 16.13 -5.00 38.05
N ARG A 197 15.67 -5.79 39.02
CA ARG A 197 14.56 -5.41 39.92
C ARG A 197 14.97 -4.30 40.89
N THR A 198 16.22 -4.27 41.37
CA THR A 198 16.69 -3.20 42.27
C THR A 198 16.79 -1.87 41.52
N ILE A 199 17.23 -1.87 40.26
CA ILE A 199 17.24 -0.69 39.38
C ILE A 199 15.82 -0.14 39.18
N ALA A 200 14.83 -0.99 38.86
CA ALA A 200 13.45 -0.57 38.70
C ALA A 200 12.84 0.02 39.99
N LYS A 201 13.20 -0.55 41.16
CA LYS A 201 12.79 -0.03 42.48
C LYS A 201 13.45 1.32 42.80
N ALA A 202 14.72 1.51 42.43
CA ALA A 202 15.43 2.78 42.60
C ALA A 202 14.79 3.89 41.75
N ALA A 203 14.44 3.59 40.49
CA ALA A 203 13.72 4.51 39.62
C ALA A 203 12.39 5.00 40.22
N LEU A 204 11.62 4.10 40.85
CA LEU A 204 10.37 4.46 41.50
C LEU A 204 10.61 5.41 42.70
N SER A 205 11.60 5.12 43.54
CA SER A 205 12.00 6.01 44.65
C SER A 205 12.44 7.39 44.14
N ILE A 206 13.18 7.45 43.03
CA ILE A 206 13.62 8.70 42.39
C ILE A 206 12.42 9.51 41.89
N ALA A 207 11.45 8.87 41.23
CA ALA A 207 10.26 9.56 40.74
C ALA A 207 9.37 10.10 41.88
N GLU A 208 9.23 9.35 42.97
CA GLU A 208 8.54 9.83 44.16
C GLU A 208 9.26 11.03 44.79
N LEU A 209 10.59 10.98 44.91
CA LEU A 209 11.40 12.10 45.41
C LEU A 209 11.29 13.33 44.50
N ALA A 210 11.37 13.13 43.19
CA ALA A 210 11.20 14.21 42.20
C ALA A 210 9.81 14.86 42.31
N SER A 211 8.75 14.06 42.53
CA SER A 211 7.39 14.60 42.73
C SER A 211 7.23 15.40 44.02
N LEU A 212 7.97 15.06 45.08
CA LEU A 212 7.99 15.81 46.34
C LEU A 212 8.79 17.12 46.20
N LEU A 213 9.87 17.11 45.42
CA LEU A 213 10.72 18.27 45.17
C LEU A 213 10.11 19.26 44.15
N GLY A 214 9.44 18.75 43.12
CA GLY A 214 8.71 19.52 42.12
C GLY A 214 7.24 19.57 42.47
N GLY A 215 6.86 20.46 43.39
CA GLY A 215 5.46 20.60 43.81
C GLY A 215 4.50 20.68 42.62
N SER A 216 3.69 19.62 42.45
CA SER A 216 2.59 19.46 41.48
C SER A 216 2.52 20.50 40.35
N ALA A 217 3.35 20.33 39.33
CA ALA A 217 3.10 20.86 38.00
C ALA A 217 2.92 19.68 37.04
N SER A 218 1.71 19.11 37.02
CA SER A 218 1.08 18.35 35.91
C SER A 218 0.14 17.27 36.46
N TRP A 219 -1.07 17.71 36.82
CA TRP A 219 -2.33 16.96 36.73
C TRP A 219 -3.43 18.02 36.58
N VAL A 220 -3.58 18.54 35.36
CA VAL A 220 -4.81 19.23 34.96
C VAL A 220 -5.71 18.17 34.35
N SER A 221 -6.66 17.69 35.15
CA SER A 221 -7.97 17.36 34.59
C SER A 221 -8.89 18.51 34.97
N GLU A 222 -9.34 19.21 33.94
CA GLU A 222 -10.32 20.28 34.02
C GLU A 222 -11.61 19.75 34.64
N GLN A 223 -11.83 19.98 35.93
CA GLN A 223 -13.14 20.15 36.59
C GLN A 223 -12.98 20.29 38.10
N ASN A 224 -12.41 21.42 38.55
CA ASN A 224 -12.97 22.26 39.62
C ASN A 224 -12.01 23.40 39.92
N ARG A 225 -12.27 24.58 39.35
CA ARG A 225 -11.66 25.82 39.83
C ARG A 225 -12.34 26.22 41.14
N GLN A 226 -11.73 25.82 42.26
CA GLN A 226 -11.68 26.64 43.47
C GLN A 226 -10.22 26.91 43.75
N SER A 227 -9.70 27.93 43.06
CA SER A 227 -8.36 28.47 43.19
C SER A 227 -8.36 29.57 44.26
N ASP A 228 -7.72 29.28 45.38
CA ASP A 228 -6.97 30.26 46.20
C ASP A 228 -5.94 29.58 47.14
N ASP A 229 -5.93 28.24 47.26
CA ASP A 229 -5.06 27.52 48.22
C ASP A 229 -3.67 27.14 47.70
N PHE A 230 -3.34 27.46 46.43
CA PHE A 230 -2.09 27.03 45.78
C PHE A 230 -0.92 28.00 45.89
N GLU A 231 -1.12 29.27 46.29
CA GLU A 231 -0.03 30.26 46.38
C GLU A 231 0.83 30.15 47.65
N SER A 232 0.51 29.25 48.60
CA SER A 232 1.12 29.24 49.93
C SER A 232 1.92 27.99 50.33
N ARG A 233 2.23 27.08 49.40
CA ARG A 233 3.08 25.91 49.70
C ARG A 233 4.57 26.26 49.59
N ILE A 234 5.27 26.22 50.72
CA ILE A 234 6.73 26.32 50.75
C ILE A 234 7.32 25.14 49.96
N SER A 235 8.21 25.45 49.01
CA SER A 235 8.92 24.46 48.20
C SER A 235 9.93 23.70 49.06
N LEU A 236 10.01 22.38 48.93
CA LEU A 236 11.00 21.59 49.67
C LEU A 236 12.44 21.91 49.26
N ARG A 237 12.65 22.46 48.05
CA ARG A 237 13.99 22.89 47.59
C ARG A 237 14.55 24.05 48.41
N SER A 238 13.71 24.86 49.07
CA SER A 238 14.17 25.98 49.91
C SER A 238 14.55 25.56 51.33
N VAL A 239 14.37 24.28 51.69
CA VAL A 239 14.79 23.75 53.00
C VAL A 239 16.24 23.29 52.90
N ASN A 240 17.15 23.96 53.62
CA ASN A 240 18.60 23.67 53.54
C ASN A 240 18.96 22.20 53.73
N ALA A 241 18.32 21.52 54.69
CA ALA A 241 18.57 20.08 54.95
C ALA A 241 18.17 19.19 53.76
N ILE A 242 17.18 19.58 52.95
CA ILE A 242 16.77 18.86 51.74
C ILE A 242 17.67 19.25 50.57
N ALA A 243 18.02 20.53 50.43
CA ALA A 243 18.85 21.06 49.35
C ALA A 243 20.22 20.34 49.26
N VAL A 244 20.81 19.97 50.40
CA VAL A 244 22.07 19.21 50.46
C VAL A 244 21.96 17.82 49.81
N HIS A 245 20.78 17.19 49.85
CA HIS A 245 20.56 15.86 49.28
C HIS A 245 20.10 15.88 47.81
N VAL A 246 19.76 17.04 47.24
CA VAL A 246 19.30 17.15 45.84
C VAL A 246 20.38 16.69 44.85
N PRO A 247 21.67 17.09 44.95
CA PRO A 247 22.70 16.63 44.01
C PRO A 247 22.82 15.10 43.97
N TYR A 248 22.76 14.44 45.14
CA TYR A 248 22.79 12.97 45.21
C TYR A 248 21.62 12.31 44.47
N ILE A 249 20.42 12.91 44.53
CA ILE A 249 19.24 12.38 43.83
C ILE A 249 19.39 12.55 42.31
N GLU A 250 19.93 13.68 41.86
CA GLU A 250 20.20 13.91 40.44
C GLU A 250 21.31 12.96 39.92
N ASP A 251 22.38 12.73 40.69
CA ASP A 251 23.44 11.76 40.37
C ASP A 251 22.88 10.32 40.31
N ALA A 252 22.05 9.94 41.28
CA ALA A 252 21.38 8.64 41.29
C ALA A 252 20.46 8.48 40.07
N ARG A 253 19.72 9.54 39.69
CA ARG A 253 18.90 9.56 38.48
C ARG A 253 19.74 9.38 37.22
N ALA A 254 20.86 10.08 37.10
CA ALA A 254 21.77 9.94 35.96
C ALA A 254 22.32 8.50 35.86
N LYS A 255 22.75 7.91 36.97
CA LYS A 255 23.27 6.54 37.01
C LYS A 255 22.22 5.50 36.66
N VAL A 256 21.01 5.59 37.23
CA VAL A 256 19.90 4.68 36.92
C VAL A 256 19.47 4.82 35.45
N THR A 257 19.49 6.03 34.90
CA THR A 257 19.17 6.27 33.48
C THR A 257 20.22 5.62 32.57
N SER A 258 21.51 5.74 32.87
CA SER A 258 22.58 5.10 32.10
C SER A 258 22.53 3.57 32.15
N GLU A 259 22.29 2.98 33.33
CA GLU A 259 22.09 1.53 33.45
C GLU A 259 20.85 1.07 32.68
N MET A 260 19.75 1.82 32.75
CA MET A 260 18.54 1.54 31.98
C MET A 260 18.81 1.55 30.47
N GLU A 261 19.51 2.55 29.93
CA GLU A 261 19.89 2.63 28.51
C GLU A 261 20.75 1.44 28.10
N ASN A 262 21.73 1.05 28.92
CA ASN A 262 22.55 -0.14 28.68
C ASN A 262 21.73 -1.42 28.69
N MET A 263 20.78 -1.55 29.60
CA MET A 263 19.84 -2.68 29.66
C MET A 263 18.95 -2.74 28.42
N VAL A 264 18.44 -1.60 27.93
CA VAL A 264 17.65 -1.54 26.69
C VAL A 264 18.49 -1.99 25.49
N LEU A 265 19.70 -1.44 25.34
CA LEU A 265 20.59 -1.78 24.23
C LEU A 265 20.96 -3.27 24.24
N THR A 266 21.31 -3.80 25.42
CA THR A 266 21.65 -5.22 25.59
C THR A 266 20.43 -6.10 25.35
N GLY A 267 19.25 -5.70 25.84
CA GLY A 267 17.98 -6.41 25.62
C GLY A 267 17.58 -6.46 24.15
N LEU A 268 17.78 -5.37 23.40
CA LEU A 268 17.49 -5.33 21.96
C LEU A 268 18.53 -6.08 21.13
N THR A 269 19.81 -6.06 21.50
CA THR A 269 20.86 -6.79 20.76
C THR A 269 20.80 -8.30 21.00
N SER A 270 20.53 -8.73 22.23
CA SER A 270 20.37 -10.15 22.59
C SER A 270 18.97 -10.69 22.34
N LEU A 271 18.00 -9.84 21.99
CA LEU A 271 16.56 -10.16 21.91
C LEU A 271 15.99 -10.73 23.22
N ASN A 272 16.62 -10.41 24.37
CA ASN A 272 16.17 -10.86 25.68
C ASN A 272 14.94 -10.04 26.15
N GLN A 273 13.78 -10.69 26.11
CA GLN A 273 12.51 -10.08 26.49
C GLN A 273 12.40 -9.75 27.98
N SER A 274 13.08 -10.48 28.90
CA SER A 274 13.04 -10.20 30.34
C SER A 274 13.79 -8.91 30.67
N LEU A 275 15.00 -8.79 30.16
CA LEU A 275 15.86 -7.61 30.32
C LEU A 275 15.22 -6.37 29.68
N LEU A 276 14.60 -6.52 28.51
CA LEU A 276 13.84 -5.44 27.87
C LEU A 276 12.61 -5.04 28.71
N ALA A 277 11.92 -6.02 29.29
CA ALA A 277 10.81 -5.77 30.20
C ALA A 277 11.22 -4.99 31.46
N SER A 278 12.34 -5.37 32.08
CA SER A 278 12.86 -4.71 33.27
C SER A 278 13.32 -3.27 32.96
N SER A 279 14.00 -3.05 31.83
CA SER A 279 14.44 -1.72 31.43
C SER A 279 13.28 -0.79 31.07
N LEU A 280 12.24 -1.28 30.38
CA LEU A 280 11.03 -0.51 30.10
C LEU A 280 10.24 -0.20 31.38
N GLN A 281 10.25 -1.09 32.37
CA GLN A 281 9.66 -0.81 33.69
C GLN A 281 10.42 0.30 34.40
N THR A 282 11.76 0.29 34.35
CA THR A 282 12.59 1.38 34.88
C THR A 282 12.27 2.71 34.18
N ALA A 283 12.11 2.71 32.85
CA ALA A 283 11.74 3.89 32.07
C ALA A 283 10.34 4.43 32.43
N TYR A 284 9.37 3.53 32.62
CA TYR A 284 8.03 3.89 33.08
C TYR A 284 8.06 4.54 34.47
N ASN A 285 8.81 3.93 35.40
CA ASN A 285 8.97 4.44 36.75
C ASN A 285 9.62 5.83 36.75
N LEU A 286 10.60 6.09 35.88
CA LEU A 286 11.23 7.40 35.69
C LEU A 286 10.37 8.41 34.90
N ARG A 287 9.22 8.00 34.37
CA ARG A 287 8.32 8.80 33.51
C ARG A 287 8.94 9.27 32.19
N VAL A 288 9.87 8.49 31.63
CA VAL A 288 10.55 8.76 30.35
C VAL A 288 10.23 7.73 29.27
N LEU A 289 9.32 6.80 29.54
CA LEU A 289 8.98 5.71 28.61
C LEU A 289 8.56 6.19 27.20
N PRO A 290 7.67 7.19 27.03
CA PRO A 290 7.25 7.62 25.69
C PRO A 290 8.41 8.20 24.86
N GLU A 291 9.24 9.03 25.47
CA GLU A 291 10.43 9.63 24.83
C GLU A 291 11.47 8.55 24.48
N LEU A 292 11.72 7.61 25.39
CA LEU A 292 12.63 6.49 25.16
C LEU A 292 12.18 5.65 23.96
N VAL A 293 10.90 5.25 23.90
CA VAL A 293 10.39 4.43 22.80
C VAL A 293 10.46 5.19 21.47
N GLN A 294 10.11 6.49 21.46
CA GLN A 294 10.23 7.31 20.25
C GLN A 294 11.67 7.39 19.75
N ASN A 295 12.63 7.66 20.64
CA ASN A 295 14.06 7.73 20.29
C ASN A 295 14.58 6.40 19.75
N LEU A 296 14.23 5.28 20.38
CA LEU A 296 14.63 3.95 19.90
C LEU A 296 14.09 3.63 18.49
N ILE A 297 12.83 3.99 18.21
CA ILE A 297 12.24 3.80 16.88
C ILE A 297 12.95 4.68 15.86
N LEU A 298 13.27 5.94 16.21
CA LEU A 298 14.01 6.85 15.34
C LEU A 298 15.43 6.36 15.07
N GLU A 299 16.15 5.91 16.09
CA GLU A 299 17.50 5.35 15.97
C GLU A 299 17.53 4.10 15.10
N LEU A 300 16.61 3.15 15.32
CA LEU A 300 16.51 1.94 14.49
C LEU A 300 16.10 2.26 13.05
N SER A 301 15.22 3.25 12.85
CA SER A 301 14.83 3.69 11.50
C SER A 301 15.98 4.40 10.78
N GLN A 302 16.73 5.25 11.48
CA GLN A 302 17.89 5.95 10.93
C GLN A 302 19.03 4.99 10.63
N ALA A 303 19.27 4.00 11.50
CA ALA A 303 20.25 2.96 11.25
C ALA A 303 19.96 2.24 9.93
N VAL A 304 18.70 1.88 9.67
CA VAL A 304 18.33 1.25 8.39
C VAL A 304 18.50 2.19 7.20
N ASP A 305 18.13 3.46 7.33
CA ASP A 305 18.37 4.46 6.26
C ASP A 305 19.86 4.55 5.90
N ASP A 306 20.73 4.60 6.89
CA ASP A 306 22.19 4.64 6.70
C ASP A 306 22.73 3.35 6.06
N ARG A 307 22.14 2.18 6.37
CA ARG A 307 22.50 0.89 5.74
C ARG A 307 22.07 0.85 4.27
N ILE A 308 20.84 1.25 3.96
CA ILE A 308 20.32 1.32 2.59
C ILE A 308 21.19 2.28 1.77
N ARG A 309 21.41 3.50 2.26
CA ARG A 309 22.26 4.49 1.60
C ARG A 309 23.68 3.98 1.40
N THR A 310 24.24 3.31 2.41
CA THR A 310 25.59 2.74 2.35
C THR A 310 25.69 1.64 1.31
N ALA A 311 24.68 0.79 1.14
CA ALA A 311 24.67 -0.31 0.17
C ALA A 311 24.79 0.19 -1.27
N PHE A 312 24.11 1.30 -1.60
CA PHE A 312 24.12 1.91 -2.93
C PHE A 312 25.28 2.90 -3.19
N ASP A 313 26.14 3.16 -2.20
CA ASP A 313 27.24 4.12 -2.32
C ASP A 313 28.39 3.61 -3.21
N LEU A 314 28.47 4.13 -4.44
CA LEU A 314 29.49 3.80 -5.44
C LEU A 314 30.92 4.10 -4.97
N SER A 315 31.10 5.13 -4.12
CA SER A 315 32.43 5.48 -3.61
C SER A 315 32.95 4.40 -2.67
N LYS A 316 32.07 3.80 -1.85
CA LYS A 316 32.41 2.69 -0.97
C LYS A 316 32.70 1.41 -1.76
N ILE A 317 31.91 1.13 -2.80
CA ILE A 317 32.15 0.00 -3.73
C ILE A 317 33.54 0.14 -4.38
N SER A 318 33.89 1.33 -4.88
CA SER A 318 35.19 1.58 -5.50
C SER A 318 36.37 1.31 -4.55
N LYS A 319 36.25 1.71 -3.28
CA LYS A 319 37.29 1.53 -2.26
C LYS A 319 37.47 0.06 -1.90
N GLU A 320 36.38 -0.70 -1.77
CA GLU A 320 36.43 -2.12 -1.44
C GLU A 320 37.18 -2.91 -2.53
N ILE A 321 36.92 -2.61 -3.80
CA ILE A 321 37.55 -3.28 -4.94
C ILE A 321 39.03 -2.92 -5.03
N LEU A 322 39.37 -1.64 -4.87
CA LEU A 322 40.76 -1.17 -4.83
C LEU A 322 41.56 -1.77 -3.66
N SER A 323 40.90 -2.10 -2.55
CA SER A 323 41.55 -2.71 -1.38
C SER A 323 41.82 -4.21 -1.52
N LYS A 324 41.09 -4.92 -2.40
CA LYS A 324 41.28 -6.36 -2.66
C LYS A 324 42.37 -6.66 -3.71
N ASP A 325 42.71 -5.70 -4.59
CA ASP A 325 43.69 -5.86 -5.67
C ASP A 325 45.10 -5.31 -5.36
N SER A 326 45.50 -5.20 -4.09
CA SER A 326 46.84 -4.71 -3.74
C SER A 326 47.94 -5.76 -3.95
N ALA A 327 48.37 -5.95 -5.20
CA ALA A 327 49.76 -6.23 -5.53
C ALA A 327 50.46 -4.88 -5.81
N PRO A 328 51.58 -4.56 -5.13
CA PRO A 328 52.22 -3.26 -5.26
C PRO A 328 52.95 -3.17 -6.60
N SER A 329 52.42 -2.41 -7.56
CA SER A 329 53.17 -1.93 -8.73
C SER A 329 53.48 -0.44 -8.55
N PRO A 330 54.76 -0.01 -8.62
CA PRO A 330 55.20 1.27 -8.07
C PRO A 330 55.16 2.43 -9.07
N THR A 331 54.17 2.52 -9.97
CA THR A 331 54.11 3.62 -10.96
C THR A 331 52.70 3.90 -11.49
N GLN A 332 51.70 4.15 -10.64
CA GLN A 332 50.46 4.80 -11.13
C GLN A 332 50.01 5.94 -10.22
N TYR A 333 49.99 7.13 -10.81
CA TYR A 333 49.40 8.36 -10.30
C TYR A 333 48.02 8.07 -9.66
N LYS A 334 47.84 8.49 -8.40
CA LYS A 334 46.56 8.49 -7.68
C LYS A 334 45.59 9.48 -8.35
N SER A 335 45.02 9.08 -9.48
CA SER A 335 43.95 9.80 -10.15
C SER A 335 42.62 9.46 -9.49
N ARG A 336 41.87 10.51 -9.12
CA ARG A 336 40.43 10.59 -8.73
C ARG A 336 39.72 9.25 -8.52
N VAL A 337 39.13 9.07 -7.32
CA VAL A 337 38.19 7.98 -6.99
C VAL A 337 37.20 7.84 -8.15
N ARG A 338 37.35 6.77 -8.91
CA ARG A 338 36.52 6.51 -10.08
C ARG A 338 35.16 6.01 -9.57
N THR A 339 34.10 6.76 -9.84
CA THR A 339 32.75 6.45 -9.38
C THR A 339 31.94 5.57 -10.34
N GLU A 340 32.51 5.23 -11.51
CA GLU A 340 31.87 4.38 -12.51
C GLU A 340 32.81 3.25 -13.00
N PRO A 341 32.31 2.01 -13.13
CA PRO A 341 33.12 0.88 -13.61
C PRO A 341 33.47 0.99 -15.10
N THR A 342 34.56 0.34 -15.51
CA THR A 342 34.84 0.03 -16.93
C THR A 342 34.25 -1.32 -17.30
N ASN A 343 34.22 -1.64 -18.59
CA ASN A 343 33.87 -2.98 -19.07
C ASN A 343 34.71 -4.09 -18.41
N LEU A 344 35.97 -3.82 -18.06
CA LEU A 344 36.86 -4.79 -17.40
C LEU A 344 36.54 -4.98 -15.91
N THR A 345 36.20 -3.89 -15.21
CA THR A 345 35.92 -3.95 -13.76
C THR A 345 34.44 -4.15 -13.42
N ALA A 346 33.54 -4.01 -14.39
CA ALA A 346 32.09 -4.16 -14.20
C ALA A 346 31.65 -5.48 -13.52
N PRO A 347 32.25 -6.66 -13.82
CA PRO A 347 31.91 -7.90 -13.11
C PRO A 347 32.24 -7.85 -11.61
N GLN A 348 33.41 -7.33 -11.25
CA GLN A 348 33.83 -7.18 -9.85
C GLN A 348 32.94 -6.18 -9.10
N TRP A 349 32.60 -5.06 -9.74
CA TRP A 349 31.67 -4.06 -9.20
C TRP A 349 30.27 -4.63 -8.99
N THR A 350 29.81 -5.46 -9.93
CA THR A 350 28.52 -6.15 -9.83
C THR A 350 28.51 -7.11 -8.65
N ALA A 351 29.56 -7.93 -8.49
CA ALA A 351 29.68 -8.86 -7.37
C ALA A 351 29.70 -8.13 -6.01
N ALA A 352 30.48 -7.05 -5.90
CA ALA A 352 30.55 -6.24 -4.69
C ALA A 352 29.20 -5.58 -4.35
N LEU A 353 28.48 -5.06 -5.36
CA LEU A 353 27.14 -4.50 -5.16
C LEU A 353 26.19 -5.55 -4.57
N TRP A 354 26.12 -6.76 -5.15
CA TRP A 354 25.22 -7.79 -4.68
C TRP A 354 25.55 -8.28 -3.26
N ALA A 355 26.82 -8.47 -2.93
CA ALA A 355 27.24 -8.83 -1.58
C ALA A 355 26.80 -7.76 -0.55
N ARG A 356 26.89 -6.47 -0.91
CA ARG A 356 26.43 -5.37 -0.05
C ARG A 356 24.91 -5.33 0.09
N LEU A 357 24.16 -5.69 -0.95
CA LEU A 357 22.70 -5.81 -0.88
C LEU A 357 22.26 -6.99 0.00
N GLU A 358 22.98 -8.11 -0.03
CA GLU A 358 22.74 -9.25 0.87
C GLU A 358 22.95 -8.84 2.34
N VAL A 359 24.04 -8.14 2.66
CA VAL A 359 24.29 -7.58 4.00
C VAL A 359 23.24 -6.56 4.41
N MET A 360 22.83 -5.67 3.50
CA MET A 360 21.78 -4.68 3.76
C MET A 360 20.47 -5.36 4.18
N ILE A 361 20.08 -6.44 3.50
CA ILE A 361 18.87 -7.21 3.80
C ILE A 361 18.95 -7.88 5.17
N GLN A 362 20.12 -8.44 5.52
CA GLN A 362 20.38 -9.00 6.84
C GLN A 362 20.21 -7.95 7.94
N ASP A 363 20.85 -6.79 7.80
CA ASP A 363 20.81 -5.67 8.75
C ASP A 363 19.39 -5.09 8.90
N MET A 364 18.66 -4.94 7.77
CA MET A 364 17.25 -4.52 7.76
C MET A 364 16.36 -5.48 8.55
N ALA A 365 16.54 -6.79 8.36
CA ALA A 365 15.79 -7.82 9.09
C ALA A 365 16.07 -7.75 10.59
N GLU A 366 17.32 -7.58 11.00
CA GLU A 366 17.68 -7.45 12.42
C GLU A 366 17.04 -6.23 13.08
N CYS A 367 17.01 -5.08 12.40
CA CYS A 367 16.33 -3.89 12.91
C CYS A 367 14.81 -4.11 13.01
N CYS A 368 14.20 -4.75 12.01
CA CYS A 368 12.77 -5.08 12.04
C CYS A 368 12.42 -6.00 13.24
N VAL A 369 13.19 -7.07 13.45
CA VAL A 369 12.99 -7.99 14.58
C VAL A 369 13.13 -7.27 15.93
N LYS A 370 14.07 -6.32 16.06
CA LYS A 370 14.22 -5.47 17.26
C LYS A 370 12.97 -4.62 17.52
N VAL A 371 12.42 -3.96 16.49
CA VAL A 371 11.18 -3.16 16.62
C VAL A 371 9.99 -4.03 17.06
N TYR A 372 9.81 -5.20 16.45
CA TYR A 372 8.72 -6.10 16.84
C TYR A 372 8.90 -6.70 18.23
N THR A 373 10.13 -6.98 18.64
CA THR A 373 10.43 -7.44 20.00
C THR A 373 10.09 -6.35 21.02
N LEU A 374 10.45 -5.09 20.72
CA LEU A 374 10.08 -3.93 21.54
C LEU A 374 8.56 -3.77 21.66
N GLU A 375 7.84 -3.77 20.53
CA GLU A 375 6.38 -3.63 20.53
C GLU A 375 5.69 -4.78 21.27
N ARG A 376 6.19 -6.02 21.11
CA ARG A 376 5.67 -7.19 21.82
C ARG A 376 5.81 -7.05 23.33
N VAL A 377 6.98 -6.64 23.82
CA VAL A 377 7.19 -6.44 25.27
C VAL A 377 6.32 -5.29 25.79
N LEU A 378 6.23 -4.17 25.07
CA LEU A 378 5.34 -3.04 25.42
C LEU A 378 3.87 -3.45 25.50
N LYS A 379 3.41 -4.37 24.65
CA LYS A 379 2.04 -4.88 24.64
C LYS A 379 1.76 -5.84 25.80
N ILE A 380 2.75 -6.62 26.23
CA ILE A 380 2.61 -7.61 27.30
C ILE A 380 2.72 -6.97 28.68
N LYS A 381 3.62 -5.99 28.85
CA LYS A 381 3.87 -5.37 30.15
C LYS A 381 2.80 -4.35 30.54
N LYS A 382 2.42 -4.43 31.81
CA LYS A 382 1.47 -3.54 32.45
C LYS A 382 2.01 -3.13 33.80
N ASP A 383 1.73 -1.89 34.19
CA ASP A 383 2.02 -1.45 35.55
C ASP A 383 1.18 -2.24 36.56
N THR A 384 1.78 -2.56 37.71
CA THR A 384 1.14 -3.42 38.72
C THR A 384 0.07 -2.69 39.53
N ILE A 385 0.15 -1.37 39.62
CA ILE A 385 -0.74 -0.54 40.44
C ILE A 385 -1.80 0.13 39.56
N SER A 386 -1.39 0.79 38.48
CA SER A 386 -2.30 1.51 37.58
C SER A 386 -2.91 0.61 36.50
N HIS A 387 -2.38 -0.61 36.30
CA HIS A 387 -2.77 -1.54 35.24
C HIS A 387 -2.66 -1.00 33.81
N VAL A 388 -2.02 0.16 33.62
CA VAL A 388 -1.77 0.77 32.31
C VAL A 388 -0.80 -0.10 31.53
N VAL A 389 -1.15 -0.40 30.28
CA VAL A 389 -0.28 -1.12 29.35
C VAL A 389 0.81 -0.16 28.87
N PHE A 390 2.06 -0.62 28.83
CA PHE A 390 3.18 0.26 28.46
C PHE A 390 3.08 0.78 27.03
N LEU A 391 2.49 0.00 26.13
CA LEU A 391 2.18 0.46 24.78
C LEU A 391 1.24 1.68 24.79
N ASP A 392 0.19 1.68 25.61
CA ASP A 392 -0.77 2.79 25.67
C ASP A 392 -0.10 4.07 26.19
N GLU A 393 0.83 3.93 27.14
CA GLU A 393 1.64 5.06 27.63
C GLU A 393 2.55 5.61 26.54
N ALA A 394 3.26 4.74 25.81
CA ALA A 394 4.11 5.15 24.70
C ALA A 394 3.32 5.83 23.56
N MET A 395 2.10 5.36 23.29
CA MET A 395 1.18 5.92 22.28
C MET A 395 0.68 7.34 22.63
N LYS A 396 0.90 7.85 23.84
CA LYS A 396 0.60 9.26 24.16
C LYS A 396 1.48 10.24 23.37
N LEU A 397 2.69 9.81 23.02
CA LEU A 397 3.65 10.61 22.26
C LEU A 397 3.76 10.11 20.81
N LEU A 398 3.57 8.81 20.57
CA LEU A 398 3.62 8.22 19.23
C LEU A 398 2.31 8.39 18.46
N GLU A 399 2.39 8.89 17.23
CA GLU A 399 1.22 8.98 16.33
C GLU A 399 0.76 7.60 15.83
N ASN A 400 1.69 6.66 15.68
CA ASN A 400 1.45 5.33 15.13
C ASN A 400 2.21 4.28 15.94
N LYS A 401 1.80 3.01 15.81
CA LYS A 401 2.52 1.88 16.42
C LYS A 401 4.01 1.88 16.02
N PRO A 402 4.91 1.38 16.90
CA PRO A 402 6.33 1.28 16.59
C PRO A 402 6.62 0.58 15.26
N SER A 403 6.01 -0.58 15.03
CA SER A 403 6.14 -1.34 13.77
C SER A 403 5.68 -0.54 12.56
N ALA A 404 4.52 0.12 12.62
CA ALA A 404 3.98 0.88 11.50
C ALA A 404 4.86 2.09 11.15
N THR A 405 5.39 2.78 12.16
CA THR A 405 6.33 3.89 11.98
C THR A 405 7.62 3.42 11.32
N PHE A 406 8.18 2.30 11.78
CA PHE A 406 9.38 1.69 11.21
C PHE A 406 9.17 1.25 9.76
N TRP A 407 8.10 0.53 9.45
CA TRP A 407 7.80 0.09 8.09
C TRP A 407 7.63 1.25 7.12
N THR A 408 7.01 2.34 7.58
CA THR A 408 6.84 3.54 6.78
C THR A 408 8.19 4.23 6.53
N ALA A 409 9.05 4.33 7.55
CA ALA A 409 10.40 4.88 7.41
C ALA A 409 11.26 4.02 6.47
N LEU A 410 11.21 2.70 6.62
CA LEU A 410 11.89 1.72 5.78
C LEU A 410 11.50 1.86 4.30
N ALA A 411 10.20 1.85 4.02
CA ALA A 411 9.69 1.96 2.66
C ALA A 411 10.07 3.30 2.02
N ARG A 412 9.96 4.41 2.75
CA ARG A 412 10.38 5.74 2.26
C ARG A 412 11.88 5.81 1.98
N SER A 413 12.70 5.27 2.88
CA SER A 413 14.16 5.23 2.69
C SER A 413 14.52 4.41 1.47
N LEU A 414 13.95 3.22 1.34
CA LEU A 414 14.18 2.34 0.19
C LEU A 414 13.74 3.02 -1.10
N GLU A 415 12.54 3.60 -1.15
CA GLU A 415 12.00 4.28 -2.34
C GLU A 415 12.86 5.48 -2.76
N LYS A 416 13.28 6.30 -1.79
CA LYS A 416 14.16 7.45 -2.05
C LYS A 416 15.48 6.99 -2.65
N ASN A 417 16.14 6.03 -2.00
CA ASN A 417 17.45 5.55 -2.44
C ASN A 417 17.38 4.82 -3.80
N THR A 418 16.39 3.95 -4.02
CA THR A 418 16.23 3.23 -5.30
C THR A 418 15.93 4.19 -6.45
N ARG A 419 15.10 5.22 -6.22
CA ARG A 419 14.78 6.25 -7.22
C ARG A 419 15.98 7.14 -7.52
N ASP A 420 16.72 7.56 -6.51
CA ASP A 420 17.92 8.39 -6.68
C ASP A 420 19.02 7.63 -7.41
N VAL A 421 19.22 6.35 -7.06
CA VAL A 421 20.16 5.43 -7.74
C VAL A 421 19.80 5.25 -9.21
N ALA A 422 18.52 5.01 -9.50
CA ALA A 422 18.05 4.83 -10.86
C ALA A 422 18.24 6.08 -11.75
N ARG A 423 18.37 7.28 -11.17
CA ARG A 423 18.61 8.53 -11.90
C ARG A 423 20.09 8.93 -11.97
N SER A 424 20.84 8.65 -10.91
CA SER A 424 22.21 9.16 -10.73
C SER A 424 23.28 8.24 -11.32
N SER A 425 23.03 6.95 -11.47
CA SER A 425 24.03 5.99 -11.96
C SER A 425 23.47 5.04 -13.01
N MET A 426 24.02 5.12 -14.22
CA MET A 426 23.68 4.21 -15.31
C MET A 426 24.08 2.77 -15.01
N PHE A 427 25.26 2.56 -14.39
CA PHE A 427 25.72 1.23 -14.01
C PHE A 427 24.75 0.56 -13.03
N LEU A 428 24.36 1.24 -11.96
CA LEU A 428 23.44 0.67 -10.97
C LEU A 428 22.05 0.44 -11.57
N GLN A 429 21.54 1.40 -12.36
CA GLN A 429 20.25 1.26 -13.04
C GLN A 429 20.23 0.03 -13.95
N GLN A 430 21.28 -0.18 -14.76
CA GLN A 430 21.37 -1.33 -15.66
C GLN A 430 21.55 -2.64 -14.89
N THR A 431 22.40 -2.65 -13.87
CA THR A 431 22.69 -3.85 -13.08
C THR A 431 21.46 -4.32 -12.30
N LEU A 432 20.74 -3.40 -11.65
CA LEU A 432 19.55 -3.70 -10.85
C LEU A 432 18.31 -3.97 -11.70
N SER A 433 18.14 -3.32 -12.84
CA SER A 433 17.04 -3.63 -13.75
C SER A 433 17.23 -5.00 -14.43
N THR A 434 18.45 -5.32 -14.88
CA THR A 434 18.77 -6.66 -15.43
C THR A 434 18.66 -7.74 -14.36
N GLY A 435 19.14 -7.46 -13.16
CA GLY A 435 19.14 -8.36 -12.02
C GLY A 435 17.91 -8.25 -11.12
N TYR A 436 16.81 -7.63 -11.58
CA TYR A 436 15.61 -7.43 -10.77
C TYR A 436 15.07 -8.73 -10.16
N PRO A 437 14.99 -9.87 -10.89
CA PRO A 437 14.63 -11.16 -10.29
C PRO A 437 15.51 -11.55 -9.10
N ARG A 438 16.83 -11.28 -9.15
CA ARG A 438 17.75 -11.55 -8.04
C ARG A 438 17.48 -10.60 -6.87
N LEU A 439 17.25 -9.31 -7.14
CA LEU A 439 16.90 -8.35 -6.11
C LEU A 439 15.61 -8.76 -5.38
N LEU A 440 14.58 -9.16 -6.13
CA LEU A 440 13.32 -9.60 -5.56
C LEU A 440 13.47 -10.84 -4.68
N ARG A 441 14.35 -11.79 -5.05
CA ARG A 441 14.67 -12.95 -4.19
C ARG A 441 15.28 -12.55 -2.85
N LEU A 442 16.12 -11.50 -2.80
CA LEU A 442 16.64 -10.99 -1.54
C LEU A 442 15.52 -10.44 -0.65
N PHE A 443 14.51 -9.78 -1.23
CA PHE A 443 13.34 -9.34 -0.48
C PHE A 443 12.44 -10.50 -0.03
N HIS A 444 12.38 -11.60 -0.79
CA HIS A 444 11.71 -12.81 -0.30
C HIS A 444 12.45 -13.42 0.90
N GLU A 445 13.77 -13.44 0.86
CA GLU A 445 14.60 -13.88 2.00
C GLU A 445 14.39 -12.98 3.21
N PHE A 446 14.35 -11.66 3.01
CA PHE A 446 13.98 -10.69 4.04
C PHE A 446 12.63 -11.02 4.68
N PHE A 447 11.57 -11.20 3.87
CA PHE A 447 10.23 -11.54 4.37
C PHE A 447 10.19 -12.89 5.08
N ALA A 448 10.87 -13.91 4.54
CA ALA A 448 10.94 -15.23 5.17
C ALA A 448 11.61 -15.17 6.54
N LYS A 449 12.68 -14.37 6.68
CA LYS A 449 13.42 -14.22 7.93
C LYS A 449 12.61 -13.50 9.01
N ILE A 450 11.85 -12.47 8.66
CA ILE A 450 11.04 -11.72 9.63
C ILE A 450 9.69 -12.39 9.95
N ALA A 451 9.19 -13.29 9.10
CA ALA A 451 7.88 -13.92 9.27
C ALA A 451 7.74 -14.70 10.59
N VAL A 452 8.85 -15.13 11.21
CA VAL A 452 8.82 -15.79 12.53
C VAL A 452 8.46 -14.81 13.66
N HIS A 453 8.76 -13.52 13.48
CA HIS A 453 8.61 -12.49 14.50
C HIS A 453 7.46 -11.50 14.21
N THR A 454 6.85 -11.60 13.02
CA THR A 454 5.90 -10.62 12.49
C THR A 454 4.72 -11.32 11.82
N ASP A 455 3.61 -10.62 11.67
CA ASP A 455 2.44 -11.13 10.92
C ASP A 455 2.57 -10.91 9.40
N THR A 456 3.78 -10.62 8.90
CA THR A 456 3.99 -10.37 7.47
C THR A 456 3.81 -11.64 6.67
N THR A 457 3.05 -11.53 5.59
CA THR A 457 2.72 -12.64 4.71
C THR A 457 2.89 -12.20 3.27
N TYR A 458 3.65 -12.98 2.50
CA TYR A 458 3.84 -12.75 1.07
C TYR A 458 3.65 -14.07 0.33
N ILE A 459 2.39 -14.34 -0.04
CA ILE A 459 1.98 -15.56 -0.72
C ILE A 459 1.12 -15.24 -1.95
N HIS A 460 0.88 -16.25 -2.79
CA HIS A 460 0.10 -16.08 -4.02
C HIS A 460 -1.33 -15.56 -3.79
N THR A 461 -1.91 -15.84 -2.63
CA THR A 461 -3.31 -15.52 -2.28
C THR A 461 -3.45 -14.21 -1.50
N TYR A 462 -2.40 -13.79 -0.79
CA TYR A 462 -2.44 -12.64 0.11
C TYR A 462 -1.05 -12.01 0.26
N GLN A 463 -1.01 -10.68 0.22
CA GLN A 463 0.16 -9.88 0.56
C GLN A 463 -0.20 -8.94 1.70
N SER A 464 0.61 -8.93 2.77
CA SER A 464 0.41 -8.00 3.88
C SER A 464 0.77 -6.56 3.47
N PRO A 465 0.16 -5.53 4.07
CA PRO A 465 0.41 -4.13 3.72
C PRO A 465 1.91 -3.76 3.74
N GLU A 466 2.65 -4.29 4.69
CA GLU A 466 4.09 -4.08 4.89
C GLU A 466 4.90 -4.59 3.70
N THR A 467 4.58 -5.79 3.21
CA THR A 467 5.26 -6.38 2.06
C THR A 467 4.96 -5.58 0.78
N VAL A 468 3.72 -5.10 0.63
CA VAL A 468 3.29 -4.30 -0.52
C VAL A 468 4.01 -2.96 -0.58
N ILE A 469 4.14 -2.23 0.54
CA ILE A 469 4.81 -0.92 0.54
C ILE A 469 6.31 -1.06 0.26
N VAL A 470 6.96 -2.13 0.74
CA VAL A 470 8.38 -2.38 0.48
C VAL A 470 8.62 -2.77 -0.97
N LEU A 471 7.79 -3.66 -1.54
CA LEU A 471 7.94 -4.02 -2.97
C LEU A 471 7.57 -2.86 -3.89
N ARG A 472 6.62 -2.00 -3.50
CA ARG A 472 6.30 -0.77 -4.25
C ARG A 472 7.51 0.17 -4.34
N ALA A 473 8.35 0.24 -3.32
CA ALA A 473 9.59 1.01 -3.35
C ALA A 473 10.60 0.52 -4.42
N LEU A 474 10.42 -0.69 -4.96
CA LEU A 474 11.24 -1.29 -6.04
C LEU A 474 10.58 -1.18 -7.43
N SER A 475 9.36 -0.66 -7.52
CA SER A 475 8.54 -0.66 -8.74
C SER A 475 9.22 -0.02 -9.96
N ASN A 476 10.12 0.94 -9.75
CA ASN A 476 10.88 1.55 -10.84
C ASN A 476 11.80 0.53 -11.54
N PHE A 477 12.47 -0.35 -10.79
CA PHE A 477 13.31 -1.40 -11.37
C PHE A 477 12.47 -2.52 -11.98
N GLU A 478 11.32 -2.85 -11.39
CA GLU A 478 10.35 -3.76 -12.00
C GLU A 478 9.88 -3.25 -13.36
N SER A 479 9.49 -1.98 -13.46
CA SER A 479 9.06 -1.35 -14.71
C SER A 479 10.15 -1.38 -15.78
N LEU A 480 11.40 -1.09 -15.41
CA LEU A 480 12.54 -1.19 -16.32
C LEU A 480 12.78 -2.64 -16.77
N TYR A 481 12.68 -3.61 -15.86
CA TYR A 481 12.77 -5.03 -16.18
C TYR A 481 11.69 -5.48 -17.16
N LEU A 482 10.42 -5.13 -16.89
CA LEU A 482 9.28 -5.46 -17.75
C LEU A 482 9.40 -4.81 -19.13
N THR A 483 9.84 -3.56 -19.20
CA THR A 483 10.10 -2.85 -20.46
C THR A 483 11.17 -3.58 -21.27
N ARG A 484 12.25 -4.04 -20.63
CA ARG A 484 13.31 -4.80 -21.29
C ARG A 484 12.83 -6.19 -21.74
N SER A 485 12.08 -6.90 -20.92
CA SER A 485 11.49 -8.20 -21.28
C SER A 485 10.57 -8.05 -22.49
N SER A 486 9.67 -7.05 -22.47
CA SER A 486 8.82 -6.71 -23.61
C SER A 486 9.63 -6.31 -24.85
N THR A 487 10.69 -5.52 -24.70
CA THR A 487 11.57 -5.14 -25.82
C THR A 487 12.24 -6.37 -26.45
N LYS A 488 12.74 -7.29 -25.63
CA LYS A 488 13.35 -8.55 -26.09
C LYS A 488 12.35 -9.45 -26.82
N LEU A 489 11.12 -9.53 -26.32
CA LEU A 489 10.04 -10.25 -27.00
C LEU A 489 9.67 -9.58 -28.33
N ASN A 490 9.53 -8.26 -28.34
CA ASN A 490 9.21 -7.51 -29.55
C ASN A 490 10.35 -7.56 -30.58
N GLU A 491 11.59 -7.61 -30.14
CA GLU A 491 12.76 -7.80 -31.00
C GLU A 491 12.75 -9.20 -31.61
N SER A 492 12.43 -10.25 -30.85
CA SER A 492 12.34 -11.61 -31.40
C SER A 492 11.24 -11.73 -32.47
N VAL A 493 10.10 -11.06 -32.25
CA VAL A 493 9.05 -10.93 -33.26
C VAL A 493 9.57 -10.12 -34.46
N SER A 494 10.19 -8.96 -34.25
CA SER A 494 10.68 -8.10 -35.34
C SER A 494 11.76 -8.80 -36.18
N GLN A 495 12.66 -9.56 -35.55
CA GLN A 495 13.67 -10.37 -36.22
C GLN A 495 13.05 -11.46 -37.07
N ALA A 496 11.97 -12.11 -36.60
CA ALA A 496 11.24 -13.10 -37.39
C ALA A 496 10.66 -12.53 -38.70
N PHE A 497 10.26 -11.26 -38.70
CA PHE A 497 9.70 -10.55 -39.87
C PHE A 497 10.72 -9.62 -40.57
N SER A 498 12.01 -9.71 -40.25
CA SER A 498 13.05 -8.85 -40.83
C SER A 498 13.50 -9.25 -42.24
N GLY A 499 13.09 -10.45 -42.70
CA GLY A 499 13.35 -10.91 -44.06
C GLY A 499 12.65 -10.06 -45.12
N GLU A 500 13.10 -10.15 -46.37
CA GLU A 500 12.37 -9.56 -47.50
C GLU A 500 10.94 -10.10 -47.55
N VAL A 501 10.00 -9.34 -48.12
CA VAL A 501 8.58 -9.75 -48.29
C VAL A 501 8.43 -11.13 -48.97
N ARG A 502 9.45 -11.57 -49.70
CA ARG A 502 9.51 -12.88 -50.38
C ARG A 502 9.98 -14.05 -49.50
N THR A 503 10.50 -13.79 -48.30
CA THR A 503 10.94 -14.79 -47.33
C THR A 503 10.18 -14.60 -46.01
N PRO A 504 8.88 -14.94 -45.97
CA PRO A 504 8.10 -14.88 -44.74
C PRO A 504 8.65 -15.81 -43.65
N PRO A 505 8.33 -15.56 -42.37
CA PRO A 505 8.73 -16.46 -41.29
C PRO A 505 8.12 -17.85 -41.48
N GLY A 506 8.83 -18.87 -41.01
CA GLY A 506 8.41 -20.27 -41.05
C GLY A 506 8.57 -20.95 -39.69
N MET A 507 8.74 -22.27 -39.71
CA MET A 507 8.80 -23.11 -38.51
C MET A 507 9.86 -22.66 -37.49
N ALA A 508 11.10 -22.42 -37.93
CA ALA A 508 12.20 -22.11 -37.01
C ALA A 508 11.95 -20.80 -36.23
N GLN A 509 11.44 -19.77 -36.90
CA GLN A 509 11.10 -18.49 -36.28
C GLN A 509 9.96 -18.66 -35.26
N GLY A 510 8.94 -19.46 -35.60
CA GLY A 510 7.79 -19.70 -34.72
C GLY A 510 8.19 -20.39 -33.42
N ILE A 511 9.08 -21.40 -33.51
CA ILE A 511 9.66 -22.10 -32.36
C ILE A 511 10.51 -21.16 -31.50
N ASN A 512 11.34 -20.32 -32.13
CA ASN A 512 12.23 -19.41 -31.41
C ASN A 512 11.44 -18.35 -30.60
N ILE A 513 10.36 -17.81 -31.15
CA ILE A 513 9.49 -16.85 -30.42
C ILE A 513 8.83 -17.55 -29.24
N ALA A 514 8.20 -18.71 -29.45
CA ALA A 514 7.54 -19.45 -28.38
C ALA A 514 8.51 -19.81 -27.24
N ARG A 515 9.73 -20.25 -27.58
CA ARG A 515 10.80 -20.49 -26.61
C ARG A 515 11.22 -19.22 -25.87
N THR A 516 11.28 -18.08 -26.56
CA THR A 516 11.62 -16.80 -25.92
C THR A 516 10.55 -16.40 -24.90
N VAL A 517 9.27 -16.53 -25.25
CA VAL A 517 8.15 -16.31 -24.31
C VAL A 517 8.26 -17.25 -23.10
N ALA A 518 8.48 -18.54 -23.33
CA ALA A 518 8.64 -19.54 -22.27
C ALA A 518 9.78 -19.17 -21.31
N ASN A 519 10.96 -18.81 -21.85
CA ASN A 519 12.12 -18.42 -21.07
C ASN A 519 11.88 -17.16 -20.21
N GLU A 520 11.15 -16.17 -20.74
CA GLU A 520 10.81 -14.96 -19.98
C GLU A 520 9.83 -15.28 -18.84
N LEU A 521 8.82 -16.12 -19.08
CA LEU A 521 7.90 -16.59 -18.04
C LEU A 521 8.63 -17.39 -16.95
N ASP A 522 9.51 -18.31 -17.33
CA ASP A 522 10.27 -19.13 -16.40
C ASP A 522 11.23 -18.31 -15.54
N SER A 523 11.83 -17.25 -16.09
CA SER A 523 12.70 -16.34 -15.33
C SER A 523 11.96 -15.65 -14.17
N ALA A 524 10.65 -15.46 -14.31
CA ALA A 524 9.79 -14.81 -13.32
C ALA A 524 8.97 -15.80 -12.46
N ARG A 525 8.98 -17.10 -12.79
CA ARG A 525 8.12 -18.14 -12.19
C ARG A 525 8.20 -18.27 -10.67
N PHE A 526 9.32 -17.87 -10.07
CA PHE A 526 9.54 -17.93 -8.62
C PHE A 526 8.67 -16.92 -7.85
N ASP A 527 8.19 -15.85 -8.48
CA ASP A 527 7.37 -14.81 -7.83
C ASP A 527 5.94 -14.74 -8.42
N PRO A 528 4.88 -14.78 -7.57
CA PRO A 528 3.48 -14.70 -7.99
C PRO A 528 3.10 -13.53 -8.89
N LEU A 529 3.65 -12.35 -8.61
CA LEU A 529 3.18 -11.08 -9.14
C LEU A 529 3.98 -10.73 -10.39
N LEU A 530 5.29 -10.96 -10.35
CA LEU A 530 6.21 -10.76 -11.45
C LEU A 530 5.87 -11.67 -12.63
N VAL A 531 5.59 -12.96 -12.41
CA VAL A 531 5.22 -13.86 -13.52
C VAL A 531 3.92 -13.41 -14.20
N LYS A 532 2.96 -12.87 -13.43
CA LYS A 532 1.72 -12.29 -13.97
C LYS A 532 2.00 -11.01 -14.76
N ALA A 533 2.92 -10.17 -14.29
CA ALA A 533 3.32 -8.95 -14.98
C ALA A 533 4.08 -9.24 -16.29
N VAL A 534 4.95 -10.26 -16.30
CA VAL A 534 5.63 -10.74 -17.51
C VAL A 534 4.62 -11.36 -18.48
N ALA A 535 3.67 -12.18 -18.00
CA ALA A 535 2.60 -12.73 -18.83
C ALA A 535 1.76 -11.64 -19.52
N LYS A 536 1.39 -10.58 -18.79
CA LYS A 536 0.71 -9.40 -19.36
C LYS A 536 1.57 -8.64 -20.38
N SER A 537 2.89 -8.67 -20.24
CA SER A 537 3.78 -8.05 -21.22
C SER A 537 3.93 -8.94 -22.48
N ALA A 538 3.86 -10.26 -22.29
CA ALA A 538 3.92 -11.23 -23.36
C ALA A 538 2.65 -11.21 -24.23
N THR A 539 1.45 -10.97 -23.68
CA THR A 539 0.22 -10.88 -24.49
C THR A 539 0.33 -9.83 -25.59
N ALA A 540 0.79 -8.63 -25.26
CA ALA A 540 0.99 -7.56 -26.24
C ALA A 540 1.97 -7.97 -27.36
N SER A 541 3.01 -8.73 -27.00
CA SER A 541 4.00 -9.24 -27.97
C SER A 541 3.40 -10.34 -28.86
N ILE A 542 2.56 -11.23 -28.30
CA ILE A 542 1.85 -12.28 -29.03
C ILE A 542 0.81 -11.67 -29.98
N ASP A 543 0.04 -10.70 -29.54
CA ASP A 543 -0.95 -10.01 -30.39
C ASP A 543 -0.28 -9.24 -31.54
N MET A 544 0.93 -8.71 -31.30
CA MET A 544 1.73 -8.10 -32.37
C MET A 544 2.09 -9.10 -33.47
N ILE A 545 2.28 -10.39 -33.15
CA ILE A 545 2.53 -11.44 -34.16
C ILE A 545 1.35 -11.51 -35.13
N VAL A 546 0.12 -11.57 -34.62
CA VAL A 546 -1.10 -11.64 -35.46
C VAL A 546 -1.18 -10.44 -36.38
N SER A 547 -0.96 -9.23 -35.84
CA SER A 547 -0.96 -7.98 -36.63
C SER A 547 0.10 -7.99 -37.75
N ARG A 548 1.31 -8.49 -37.48
CA ARG A 548 2.38 -8.62 -38.48
C ARG A 548 2.09 -9.66 -39.55
N VAL A 549 1.47 -10.78 -39.18
CA VAL A 549 1.03 -11.80 -40.13
C VAL A 549 -0.08 -11.26 -41.03
N ASP A 550 -1.07 -10.57 -40.46
CA ASP A 550 -2.16 -9.96 -41.23
C ASP A 550 -1.66 -8.95 -42.27
N GLY A 551 -0.62 -8.18 -41.94
CA GLY A 551 0.02 -7.26 -42.87
C GLY A 551 0.81 -7.93 -44.00
N SER A 552 1.31 -9.15 -43.79
CA SER A 552 2.09 -9.93 -44.77
C SER A 552 1.24 -10.93 -45.57
N LEU A 553 -0.04 -11.09 -45.22
CA LEU A 553 -0.93 -12.10 -45.79
C LEU A 553 -1.40 -11.71 -47.20
N SER A 554 -1.22 -12.61 -48.18
CA SER A 554 -1.80 -12.41 -49.52
C SER A 554 -3.25 -12.88 -49.53
N ARG A 555 -4.17 -11.99 -49.96
CA ARG A 555 -5.61 -12.24 -50.05
C ARG A 555 -6.14 -12.36 -51.49
N ASP A 556 -5.24 -12.27 -52.47
CA ASP A 556 -5.60 -12.30 -53.89
C ASP A 556 -6.06 -13.69 -54.32
N ARG A 557 -6.79 -13.79 -55.44
CA ARG A 557 -7.22 -15.09 -56.01
C ARG A 557 -6.05 -16.07 -56.24
N SER A 558 -4.85 -15.55 -56.51
CA SER A 558 -3.63 -16.36 -56.65
C SER A 558 -3.24 -17.13 -55.39
N SER A 559 -3.72 -16.74 -54.20
CA SER A 559 -3.47 -17.44 -52.93
C SER A 559 -4.24 -18.76 -52.79
N VAL A 560 -5.31 -18.96 -53.57
CA VAL A 560 -6.18 -20.14 -53.48
C VAL A 560 -6.39 -20.86 -54.82
N THR A 561 -5.85 -20.34 -55.91
CA THR A 561 -5.98 -20.95 -57.24
C THR A 561 -5.20 -22.25 -57.35
N LEU A 562 -5.82 -23.29 -57.92
CA LEU A 562 -5.21 -24.62 -58.10
C LEU A 562 -4.91 -24.92 -59.57
N VAL A 563 -4.65 -23.86 -60.34
CA VAL A 563 -4.38 -23.89 -61.78
C VAL A 563 -2.88 -23.71 -62.02
N GLY A 564 -2.31 -24.60 -62.84
CA GLY A 564 -0.90 -24.58 -63.18
C GLY A 564 -0.14 -25.81 -62.66
N PRO A 565 1.14 -25.97 -63.05
CA PRO A 565 1.94 -27.16 -62.72
C PRO A 565 2.53 -27.12 -61.30
N SER A 566 2.54 -25.97 -60.63
CA SER A 566 3.13 -25.79 -59.30
C SER A 566 2.33 -24.81 -58.43
N ALA A 567 2.58 -24.82 -57.12
CA ALA A 567 2.01 -23.87 -56.19
C ALA A 567 2.42 -22.43 -56.54
N THR A 568 1.49 -21.48 -56.41
CA THR A 568 1.78 -20.07 -56.68
C THR A 568 2.73 -19.48 -55.64
N PRO A 569 3.48 -18.42 -55.96
CA PRO A 569 4.30 -17.71 -54.98
C PRO A 569 3.48 -17.21 -53.78
N GLN A 570 2.24 -16.76 -54.01
CA GLN A 570 1.33 -16.32 -52.96
C GLN A 570 0.90 -17.46 -52.03
N GLN A 571 0.69 -18.68 -52.56
CA GLN A 571 0.45 -19.88 -51.76
C GLN A 571 1.65 -20.25 -50.90
N ALA A 572 2.86 -20.16 -51.45
CA ALA A 572 4.09 -20.41 -50.70
C ALA A 572 4.29 -19.40 -49.57
N ILE A 573 3.91 -18.13 -49.78
CA ILE A 573 3.94 -17.11 -48.72
C ILE A 573 2.96 -17.47 -47.60
N ASN A 574 1.70 -17.71 -47.96
CA ASN A 574 0.65 -18.04 -46.98
C ASN A 574 0.94 -19.36 -46.24
N SER A 575 1.53 -20.37 -46.91
CA SER A 575 1.88 -21.64 -46.28
C SER A 575 3.00 -21.48 -45.24
N SER A 576 3.98 -20.62 -45.50
CA SER A 576 5.03 -20.30 -44.55
C SER A 576 4.46 -19.56 -43.33
N LEU A 577 3.61 -18.54 -43.55
CA LEU A 577 2.95 -17.81 -42.47
C LEU A 577 2.05 -18.72 -41.61
N ALA A 578 1.29 -19.62 -42.24
CA ALA A 578 0.48 -20.62 -41.54
C ALA A 578 1.36 -21.59 -40.74
N THR A 579 2.47 -22.06 -41.31
CA THR A 579 3.42 -22.93 -40.60
C THR A 579 4.03 -22.22 -39.40
N PHE A 580 4.41 -20.96 -39.55
CA PHE A 580 4.90 -20.12 -38.46
C PHE A 580 3.87 -19.99 -37.32
N LEU A 581 2.62 -19.60 -37.65
CA LEU A 581 1.55 -19.46 -36.65
C LEU A 581 1.24 -20.79 -35.95
N TYR A 582 1.19 -21.90 -36.69
CA TYR A 582 0.93 -23.23 -36.14
C TYR A 582 1.94 -23.61 -35.06
N HIS A 583 3.25 -23.49 -35.35
CA HIS A 583 4.29 -23.86 -34.38
C HIS A 583 4.34 -22.93 -33.17
N THR A 584 4.08 -21.63 -33.37
CA THR A 584 3.97 -20.68 -32.24
C THR A 584 2.77 -21.01 -31.37
N TRP A 585 1.59 -21.23 -31.97
CA TRP A 585 0.37 -21.59 -31.26
C TRP A 585 0.51 -22.91 -30.50
N LEU A 586 1.03 -23.97 -31.15
CA LEU A 586 1.17 -25.30 -30.56
C LEU A 586 2.06 -25.27 -29.31
N LEU A 587 3.25 -24.67 -29.42
CA LEU A 587 4.20 -24.59 -28.30
C LEU A 587 3.67 -23.69 -27.17
N LEU A 588 3.04 -22.55 -27.50
CA LEU A 588 2.46 -21.68 -26.48
C LEU A 588 1.26 -22.34 -25.80
N SER A 589 0.50 -23.19 -26.49
CA SER A 589 -0.61 -23.94 -25.89
C SER A 589 -0.11 -25.00 -24.90
N GLN A 590 1.04 -25.63 -25.18
CA GLN A 590 1.68 -26.60 -24.27
C GLN A 590 2.15 -25.97 -22.95
N LEU A 591 2.44 -24.65 -22.94
CA LEU A 591 2.73 -23.93 -21.69
C LEU A 591 1.59 -23.98 -20.67
N GLY A 592 0.36 -24.28 -21.11
CA GLY A 592 -0.78 -24.48 -20.22
C GLY A 592 -0.63 -25.66 -19.27
N GLU A 593 0.14 -26.70 -19.65
CA GLU A 593 0.43 -27.84 -18.78
C GLU A 593 1.60 -27.57 -17.81
N GLU A 594 2.54 -26.71 -18.21
CA GLU A 594 3.75 -26.41 -17.43
C GLU A 594 3.58 -25.25 -16.44
N GLN A 595 2.74 -24.26 -16.77
CA GLN A 595 2.52 -23.06 -15.96
C GLN A 595 1.28 -23.18 -15.07
N LYS A 596 1.23 -22.38 -13.99
CA LYS A 596 0.04 -22.29 -13.14
C LYS A 596 -1.14 -21.74 -13.94
N GLU A 597 -2.34 -22.28 -13.72
CA GLU A 597 -3.56 -21.90 -14.45
C GLU A 597 -3.85 -20.38 -14.40
N ALA A 598 -3.64 -19.75 -13.25
CA ALA A 598 -3.82 -18.31 -13.06
C ALA A 598 -2.86 -17.41 -13.88
N VAL A 599 -1.75 -17.97 -14.37
CA VAL A 599 -0.79 -17.28 -15.25
C VAL A 599 -1.14 -17.56 -16.71
N PHE A 600 -1.41 -18.83 -17.04
CA PHE A 600 -1.78 -19.21 -18.40
C PHE A 600 -3.08 -18.55 -18.88
N SER A 601 -4.06 -18.36 -17.97
CA SER A 601 -5.31 -17.66 -18.27
C SER A 601 -5.12 -16.22 -18.76
N ILE A 602 -3.99 -15.58 -18.44
CA ILE A 602 -3.65 -14.24 -18.92
C ILE A 602 -3.26 -14.27 -20.40
N ILE A 603 -2.46 -15.28 -20.83
CA ILE A 603 -1.98 -15.38 -22.21
C ILE A 603 -2.92 -16.16 -23.14
N LYS A 604 -3.78 -17.00 -22.59
CA LYS A 604 -4.70 -17.87 -23.33
C LYS A 604 -5.50 -17.15 -24.43
N PRO A 605 -6.12 -15.97 -24.20
CA PRO A 605 -6.85 -15.27 -25.26
C PRO A 605 -5.97 -14.92 -26.47
N SER A 606 -4.74 -14.45 -26.24
CA SER A 606 -3.79 -14.15 -27.32
C SER A 606 -3.30 -15.41 -28.02
N VAL A 607 -3.17 -16.54 -27.31
CA VAL A 607 -2.84 -17.85 -27.91
C VAL A 607 -3.99 -18.38 -28.76
N ASP A 608 -5.24 -18.26 -28.31
CA ASP A 608 -6.44 -18.63 -29.08
C ASP A 608 -6.60 -17.74 -30.33
N ASN A 609 -6.18 -16.47 -30.24
CA ASN A 609 -6.11 -15.58 -31.41
C ASN A 609 -5.09 -16.05 -32.45
N LEU A 610 -3.94 -16.62 -32.05
CA LEU A 610 -2.99 -17.22 -32.99
C LEU A 610 -3.61 -18.39 -33.75
N ARG A 611 -4.36 -19.26 -33.06
CA ARG A 611 -5.10 -20.36 -33.68
C ARG A 611 -6.13 -19.84 -34.69
N THR A 612 -6.91 -18.85 -34.28
CA THR A 612 -7.92 -18.24 -35.15
C THR A 612 -7.28 -17.61 -36.39
N ALA A 613 -6.13 -16.94 -36.23
CA ALA A 613 -5.38 -16.38 -37.35
C ALA A 613 -4.84 -17.46 -38.29
N TYR A 614 -4.33 -18.57 -37.75
CA TYR A 614 -3.92 -19.74 -38.53
C TYR A 614 -5.07 -20.32 -39.36
N GLU A 615 -6.22 -20.56 -38.74
CA GLU A 615 -7.42 -21.08 -39.39
C GLU A 615 -7.93 -20.14 -40.50
N ARG A 616 -7.84 -18.80 -40.31
CA ARG A 616 -8.18 -17.81 -41.33
C ARG A 616 -7.32 -17.90 -42.59
N ILE A 617 -6.05 -18.32 -42.47
CA ILE A 617 -5.16 -18.49 -43.63
C ILE A 617 -5.47 -19.79 -44.38
N VAL A 618 -5.72 -20.86 -43.63
CA VAL A 618 -5.85 -22.22 -44.16
C VAL A 618 -7.24 -22.49 -44.75
N ASN A 619 -8.31 -22.10 -44.05
CA ASN A 619 -9.67 -22.49 -44.40
C ASN A 619 -10.08 -22.11 -45.83
N PRO A 620 -9.74 -20.90 -46.36
CA PRO A 620 -10.04 -20.55 -47.74
C PRO A 620 -9.40 -21.50 -48.77
N LEU A 621 -8.16 -21.94 -48.52
CA LEU A 621 -7.45 -22.88 -49.39
C LEU A 621 -8.10 -24.27 -49.35
N LEU A 622 -8.40 -24.79 -48.15
CA LEU A 622 -9.08 -26.09 -48.01
C LEU A 622 -10.46 -26.09 -48.68
N THR A 623 -11.22 -25.01 -48.56
CA THR A 623 -12.50 -24.84 -49.24
C THR A 623 -12.34 -24.78 -50.76
N ALA A 624 -11.30 -24.09 -51.27
CA ALA A 624 -11.00 -24.08 -52.70
C ALA A 624 -10.61 -25.47 -53.23
N ILE A 625 -9.84 -26.24 -52.46
CA ILE A 625 -9.49 -27.64 -52.76
C ILE A 625 -10.75 -28.50 -52.85
N ARG A 626 -11.64 -28.44 -51.85
CA ARG A 626 -12.91 -29.20 -51.85
C ARG A 626 -13.74 -28.86 -53.08
N ARG A 627 -13.91 -27.57 -53.39
CA ARG A 627 -14.69 -27.11 -54.55
C ARG A 627 -14.11 -27.61 -55.88
N GLU A 628 -12.79 -27.57 -56.05
CA GLU A 628 -12.13 -28.03 -57.28
C GLU A 628 -12.29 -29.54 -57.47
N LEU A 629 -12.07 -30.33 -56.40
CA LEU A 629 -12.24 -31.78 -56.43
C LEU A 629 -13.70 -32.18 -56.70
N GLY A 630 -14.66 -31.53 -56.04
CA GLY A 630 -16.09 -31.73 -56.30
C GLY A 630 -16.47 -31.38 -57.75
N ALA A 631 -15.93 -30.29 -58.29
CA ALA A 631 -16.15 -29.91 -59.70
C ALA A 631 -15.59 -30.96 -60.67
N ILE A 632 -14.40 -31.53 -60.40
CA ILE A 632 -13.83 -32.61 -61.22
C ILE A 632 -14.73 -33.85 -61.16
N ILE A 633 -15.19 -34.26 -59.97
CA ILE A 633 -16.10 -35.41 -59.80
C ILE A 633 -17.41 -35.18 -60.58
N SER A 634 -17.98 -33.98 -60.54
CA SER A 634 -19.23 -33.67 -61.24
C SER A 634 -19.13 -33.82 -62.77
N LYS A 635 -17.93 -33.74 -63.36
CA LYS A 635 -17.73 -33.99 -64.80
C LYS A 635 -18.10 -35.41 -65.21
N MET A 636 -18.24 -36.35 -64.27
CA MET A 636 -18.76 -37.70 -64.50
C MET A 636 -20.09 -37.67 -65.25
N HIS A 637 -20.98 -36.72 -64.97
CA HIS A 637 -22.30 -36.60 -65.64
C HIS A 637 -22.22 -36.19 -67.12
N ARG A 638 -21.04 -35.81 -67.62
CA ARG A 638 -20.80 -35.58 -69.05
C ARG A 638 -20.47 -36.86 -69.81
N PHE A 639 -20.19 -37.95 -69.11
CA PHE A 639 -19.90 -39.25 -69.71
C PHE A 639 -21.20 -40.04 -69.87
N ASP A 640 -21.41 -40.60 -71.06
CA ASP A 640 -22.60 -41.40 -71.34
C ASP A 640 -22.40 -42.84 -70.85
N PHE A 641 -22.87 -43.11 -69.62
CA PHE A 641 -22.87 -44.45 -69.03
C PHE A 641 -23.97 -45.38 -69.59
N GLY A 642 -24.84 -44.90 -70.47
CA GLY A 642 -25.89 -45.68 -71.12
C GLY A 642 -25.45 -46.39 -72.41
N ARG A 643 -24.30 -46.02 -72.98
CA ARG A 643 -23.82 -46.56 -74.27
C ARG A 643 -23.37 -48.03 -74.15
N SER A 644 -23.82 -48.86 -75.10
CA SER A 644 -23.35 -50.25 -75.23
C SER A 644 -21.87 -50.30 -75.64
N ALA A 645 -21.10 -51.20 -75.04
CA ALA A 645 -19.67 -51.32 -75.30
C ALA A 645 -19.39 -51.65 -76.78
N ASP A 646 -18.48 -50.90 -77.40
CA ASP A 646 -18.01 -51.20 -78.76
C ASP A 646 -17.09 -52.43 -78.69
N PRO A 647 -17.41 -53.58 -79.32
CA PRO A 647 -16.64 -54.83 -79.16
C PRO A 647 -15.18 -54.74 -79.62
N MET A 648 -14.85 -53.69 -80.39
CA MET A 648 -13.51 -53.43 -80.93
C MET A 648 -12.67 -52.49 -80.05
N ALA A 649 -13.28 -51.78 -79.10
CA ALA A 649 -12.56 -50.98 -78.12
C ALA A 649 -12.10 -51.92 -77.00
N GLY A 650 -10.79 -52.16 -76.90
CA GLY A 650 -10.22 -52.99 -75.84
C GLY A 650 -10.71 -52.61 -74.43
N MET A 651 -10.73 -53.58 -73.52
CA MET A 651 -11.19 -53.45 -72.12
C MET A 651 -10.90 -52.07 -71.53
N GLY A 652 -11.98 -51.40 -71.09
CA GLY A 652 -12.07 -49.98 -70.76
C GLY A 652 -10.94 -49.44 -69.88
N GLY A 653 -10.32 -48.35 -70.33
CA GLY A 653 -9.37 -47.59 -69.54
C GLY A 653 -10.07 -46.68 -68.51
N THR A 654 -9.30 -46.15 -67.55
CA THR A 654 -9.74 -45.19 -66.55
C THR A 654 -10.45 -43.99 -67.18
N SER A 655 -11.62 -43.61 -66.64
CA SER A 655 -12.39 -42.46 -67.13
C SER A 655 -11.58 -41.16 -67.06
N LEU A 656 -11.78 -40.24 -68.01
CA LEU A 656 -11.02 -38.99 -68.09
C LEU A 656 -11.15 -38.13 -66.82
N TYR A 657 -12.36 -38.01 -66.25
CA TYR A 657 -12.57 -37.26 -65.01
C TYR A 657 -11.84 -37.91 -63.81
N MET A 658 -11.67 -39.24 -63.82
CA MET A 658 -10.95 -39.96 -62.78
C MET A 658 -9.44 -39.74 -62.92
N LYS A 659 -8.91 -39.72 -64.15
CA LYS A 659 -7.52 -39.31 -64.40
C LYS A 659 -7.26 -37.87 -63.93
N ASP A 660 -8.15 -36.93 -64.28
CA ASP A 660 -8.10 -35.54 -63.80
C ASP A 660 -8.08 -35.48 -62.26
N LEU A 661 -8.88 -36.31 -61.60
CA LEU A 661 -8.96 -36.36 -60.14
C LEU A 661 -7.66 -36.90 -59.51
N VAL A 662 -7.13 -38.01 -60.03
CA VAL A 662 -5.87 -38.61 -59.56
C VAL A 662 -4.71 -37.63 -59.73
N GLU A 663 -4.61 -36.98 -60.90
CA GLU A 663 -3.60 -35.95 -61.16
C GLU A 663 -3.75 -34.74 -60.21
N LYS A 664 -4.98 -34.29 -59.94
CA LYS A 664 -5.23 -33.17 -59.03
C LYS A 664 -4.89 -33.54 -57.58
N LEU A 665 -5.20 -34.76 -57.13
CA LEU A 665 -4.83 -35.25 -55.80
C LEU A 665 -3.32 -35.34 -55.63
N ALA A 666 -2.60 -35.84 -56.65
CA ALA A 666 -1.15 -35.85 -56.67
C ALA A 666 -0.60 -34.42 -56.55
N PHE A 667 -1.09 -33.48 -57.36
CA PHE A 667 -0.71 -32.06 -57.30
C PHE A 667 -0.94 -31.44 -55.91
N ILE A 668 -2.13 -31.62 -55.33
CA ILE A 668 -2.44 -31.09 -53.99
C ILE A 668 -1.45 -31.62 -52.96
N LYS A 669 -1.13 -32.91 -53.02
CA LYS A 669 -0.21 -33.55 -52.07
C LYS A 669 1.23 -33.07 -52.24
N THR A 670 1.74 -33.08 -53.47
CA THR A 670 3.17 -32.84 -53.75
C THR A 670 3.52 -31.37 -53.87
N GLU A 671 2.60 -30.52 -54.34
CA GLU A 671 2.87 -29.11 -54.59
C GLU A 671 2.28 -28.18 -53.53
N ILE A 672 1.08 -28.47 -53.02
CA ILE A 672 0.40 -27.59 -52.04
C ILE A 672 0.74 -28.01 -50.61
N PHE A 673 0.36 -29.22 -50.19
CA PHE A 673 0.53 -29.70 -48.82
C PHE A 673 1.98 -29.95 -48.43
N SER A 674 2.90 -30.13 -49.38
CA SER A 674 4.33 -30.23 -49.10
C SER A 674 4.92 -28.91 -48.57
N LYS A 675 4.28 -27.77 -48.85
CA LYS A 675 4.72 -26.43 -48.42
C LYS A 675 4.30 -26.08 -46.98
N PHE A 676 3.46 -26.90 -46.36
CA PHE A 676 3.00 -26.73 -44.98
C PHE A 676 3.78 -27.67 -44.06
N GLY A 677 4.48 -27.11 -43.07
CA GLY A 677 5.24 -27.85 -42.07
C GLY A 677 4.46 -28.08 -40.78
N ILE A 678 3.22 -28.54 -40.84
CA ILE A 678 2.25 -28.50 -39.71
C ILE A 678 2.04 -29.84 -38.97
N GLY A 679 2.94 -30.81 -39.10
CA GLY A 679 2.86 -32.08 -38.36
C GLY A 679 1.51 -32.81 -38.49
N ASP A 680 0.95 -33.24 -37.36
CA ASP A 680 -0.27 -34.06 -37.27
C ASP A 680 -1.52 -33.39 -37.87
N GLU A 681 -1.58 -32.05 -37.88
CA GLU A 681 -2.71 -31.31 -38.45
C GLU A 681 -2.87 -31.57 -39.95
N LYS A 682 -1.76 -31.83 -40.65
CA LYS A 682 -1.77 -32.23 -42.07
C LYS A 682 -2.51 -33.55 -42.28
N ARG A 683 -2.38 -34.49 -41.34
CA ARG A 683 -3.09 -35.78 -41.37
C ARG A 683 -4.59 -35.58 -41.24
N ALA A 684 -5.02 -34.68 -40.35
CA ALA A 684 -6.42 -34.34 -40.18
C ALA A 684 -7.01 -33.71 -41.45
N TRP A 685 -6.27 -32.84 -42.14
CA TRP A 685 -6.71 -32.27 -43.42
C TRP A 685 -6.87 -33.31 -44.50
N ILE A 686 -5.89 -34.20 -44.66
CA ILE A 686 -5.92 -35.29 -45.63
C ILE A 686 -7.12 -36.20 -45.34
N MET A 687 -7.31 -36.60 -44.08
CA MET A 687 -8.43 -37.44 -43.68
C MET A 687 -9.79 -36.80 -43.99
N SER A 688 -9.97 -35.53 -43.60
CA SER A 688 -11.20 -34.76 -43.88
C SER A 688 -11.46 -34.64 -45.39
N LEU A 689 -10.43 -34.44 -46.20
CA LEU A 689 -10.56 -34.39 -47.65
C LEU A 689 -10.94 -35.74 -48.24
N VAL A 690 -10.35 -36.85 -47.77
CA VAL A 690 -10.69 -38.20 -48.24
C VAL A 690 -12.15 -38.52 -47.94
N GLN A 691 -12.64 -38.23 -46.73
CA GLN A 691 -14.04 -38.39 -46.36
C GLN A 691 -14.96 -37.59 -47.29
N TYR A 692 -14.63 -36.30 -47.52
CA TYR A 692 -15.37 -35.44 -48.43
C TYR A 692 -15.40 -35.97 -49.87
N ILE A 693 -14.25 -36.41 -50.40
CA ILE A 693 -14.14 -36.95 -51.77
C ILE A 693 -15.01 -38.19 -51.92
N ILE A 694 -14.94 -39.14 -50.97
CA ILE A 694 -15.73 -40.37 -51.03
C ILE A 694 -17.22 -40.07 -50.96
N LYS A 695 -17.66 -39.24 -49.99
CA LYS A 695 -19.07 -38.85 -49.85
C LYS A 695 -19.58 -38.20 -51.14
N THR A 696 -18.84 -37.23 -51.67
CA THR A 696 -19.19 -36.50 -52.90
C THR A 696 -19.22 -37.42 -54.12
N PHE A 697 -18.25 -38.32 -54.24
CA PHE A 697 -18.19 -39.31 -55.32
C PHE A 697 -19.39 -40.26 -55.26
N VAL A 698 -19.68 -40.87 -54.11
CA VAL A 698 -20.81 -41.81 -53.99
C VAL A 698 -22.14 -41.11 -54.27
N LEU A 699 -22.33 -39.88 -53.79
CA LEU A 699 -23.52 -39.08 -54.11
C LEU A 699 -23.66 -38.85 -55.62
N HIS A 700 -22.59 -38.45 -56.31
CA HIS A 700 -22.63 -38.29 -57.77
C HIS A 700 -22.87 -39.61 -58.50
N VAL A 701 -22.23 -40.72 -58.08
CA VAL A 701 -22.44 -42.04 -58.69
C VAL A 701 -23.90 -42.48 -58.53
N SER A 702 -24.53 -42.20 -57.38
CA SER A 702 -25.89 -42.64 -57.10
C SER A 702 -26.96 -42.02 -58.00
N ILE A 703 -26.66 -40.88 -58.64
CA ILE A 703 -27.58 -40.14 -59.52
C ILE A 703 -27.19 -40.21 -61.01
N VAL A 704 -26.20 -41.04 -61.40
CA VAL A 704 -25.79 -41.20 -62.80
C VAL A 704 -26.93 -41.84 -63.61
N LYS A 705 -27.49 -41.11 -64.58
CA LYS A 705 -28.54 -41.58 -65.50
C LYS A 705 -28.29 -40.98 -66.90
N PRO A 706 -28.30 -41.78 -68.00
CA PRO A 706 -28.60 -43.21 -68.10
C PRO A 706 -27.45 -44.12 -67.63
N LEU A 707 -27.77 -45.35 -67.18
CA LEU A 707 -26.81 -46.33 -66.66
C LEU A 707 -27.04 -47.73 -67.26
N GLY A 708 -26.14 -48.17 -68.16
CA GLY A 708 -26.14 -49.50 -68.78
C GLY A 708 -25.15 -50.49 -68.14
N GLU A 709 -25.10 -51.74 -68.63
CA GLU A 709 -24.18 -52.78 -68.10
C GLU A 709 -22.70 -52.41 -68.24
N ALA A 710 -22.31 -51.89 -69.41
CA ALA A 710 -20.96 -51.38 -69.64
C ALA A 710 -20.62 -50.20 -68.71
N GLY A 711 -21.59 -49.31 -68.47
CA GLY A 711 -21.44 -48.19 -67.54
C GLY A 711 -21.27 -48.64 -66.08
N LYS A 712 -21.99 -49.68 -65.64
CA LYS A 712 -21.80 -50.28 -64.31
C LYS A 712 -20.39 -50.83 -64.14
N LEU A 713 -19.88 -51.56 -65.13
CA LEU A 713 -18.51 -52.07 -65.10
C LEU A 713 -17.49 -50.93 -65.09
N GLN A 714 -17.69 -49.87 -65.88
CA GLN A 714 -16.82 -48.68 -65.86
C GLN A 714 -16.81 -48.01 -64.47
N LEU A 715 -17.97 -47.83 -63.82
CA LEU A 715 -18.05 -47.28 -62.46
C LEU A 715 -17.33 -48.14 -61.44
N THR A 716 -17.35 -49.48 -61.57
CA THR A 716 -16.56 -50.34 -60.67
C THR A 716 -15.05 -50.20 -60.87
N SER A 717 -14.61 -49.97 -62.11
CA SER A 717 -13.22 -49.65 -62.42
C SER A 717 -12.82 -48.31 -61.80
N ASP A 718 -13.64 -47.26 -62.01
CA ASP A 718 -13.42 -45.93 -61.44
C ASP A 718 -13.42 -45.96 -59.90
N MET A 719 -14.29 -46.73 -59.25
CA MET A 719 -14.25 -46.95 -57.79
C MET A 719 -12.93 -47.59 -57.34
N THR A 720 -12.38 -48.53 -58.13
CA THR A 720 -11.11 -49.20 -57.79
C THR A 720 -9.94 -48.23 -57.92
N GLU A 721 -9.94 -47.40 -58.97
CA GLU A 721 -8.95 -46.34 -59.16
C GLU A 721 -9.04 -45.28 -58.04
N LEU A 722 -10.26 -44.91 -57.63
CA LEU A 722 -10.48 -44.02 -56.50
C LEU A 722 -9.95 -44.62 -55.19
N GLU A 723 -10.26 -45.89 -54.90
CA GLU A 723 -9.72 -46.60 -53.73
C GLU A 723 -8.18 -46.58 -53.72
N PHE A 724 -7.55 -46.87 -54.87
CA PHE A 724 -6.10 -46.87 -55.00
C PHE A 724 -5.49 -45.48 -54.81
N SER A 725 -6.03 -44.47 -55.50
CA SER A 725 -5.53 -43.10 -55.44
C SER A 725 -5.73 -42.46 -54.06
N LEU A 726 -6.83 -42.73 -53.37
CA LEU A 726 -7.04 -42.28 -51.98
C LEU A 726 -6.12 -43.02 -51.01
N SER A 727 -5.83 -44.32 -51.23
CA SER A 727 -4.82 -45.05 -50.45
C SER A 727 -3.45 -44.39 -50.60
N ALA A 728 -3.08 -44.06 -51.84
CA ALA A 728 -1.84 -43.36 -52.13
C ALA A 728 -1.83 -41.93 -51.57
N PHE A 729 -2.97 -41.23 -51.53
CA PHE A 729 -3.10 -39.89 -50.97
C PHE A 729 -2.92 -39.89 -49.44
N LEU A 730 -3.41 -40.92 -48.74
CA LEU A 730 -3.29 -41.08 -47.28
C LEU A 730 -1.86 -41.35 -46.77
N VAL A 731 -0.96 -41.89 -47.59
CA VAL A 731 0.42 -42.23 -47.17
C VAL A 731 1.27 -40.97 -46.90
N GLU A 732 1.79 -40.76 -45.70
CA GLU A 732 2.54 -39.53 -45.38
C GLU A 732 3.98 -39.53 -45.92
N SER A 733 4.62 -40.69 -46.01
CA SER A 733 5.98 -40.82 -46.52
C SER A 733 6.10 -41.97 -47.52
N SER A 734 6.85 -41.77 -48.60
CA SER A 734 7.14 -42.81 -49.60
C SER A 734 7.93 -44.02 -49.04
N GLN A 735 8.32 -43.99 -47.76
CA GLN A 735 9.03 -45.06 -47.04
C GLN A 735 8.08 -46.04 -46.32
N GLU A 736 6.82 -45.68 -46.11
CA GLU A 736 5.82 -46.60 -45.55
C GLU A 736 5.41 -47.63 -46.61
N LYS A 737 5.99 -48.84 -46.51
CA LYS A 737 5.70 -49.96 -47.43
C LYS A 737 4.28 -50.50 -47.35
N ARG A 738 3.46 -50.02 -46.40
CA ARG A 738 2.04 -50.35 -46.29
C ARG A 738 1.25 -49.15 -46.83
N GLY A 739 0.48 -49.36 -47.89
CA GLY A 739 -0.44 -48.33 -48.41
C GLY A 739 -1.36 -47.80 -47.31
N GLY A 740 -1.86 -46.57 -47.49
CA GLY A 740 -2.67 -45.90 -46.48
C GLY A 740 -3.90 -46.75 -46.13
N ASN A 741 -4.19 -46.89 -44.84
CA ASN A 741 -5.30 -47.72 -44.37
C ASN A 741 -6.64 -46.99 -44.58
N LEU A 742 -7.35 -47.28 -45.69
CA LEU A 742 -8.68 -46.72 -45.94
C LEU A 742 -9.72 -47.14 -44.89
N GLU A 743 -9.52 -48.23 -44.16
CA GLU A 743 -10.43 -48.63 -43.09
C GLU A 743 -10.49 -47.56 -41.98
N SER A 744 -9.42 -46.77 -41.80
CA SER A 744 -9.38 -45.68 -40.83
C SER A 744 -10.25 -44.47 -41.20
N VAL A 745 -10.72 -44.38 -42.45
CA VAL A 745 -11.67 -43.35 -42.91
C VAL A 745 -13.04 -43.55 -42.26
N GLY A 746 -13.42 -44.80 -41.98
CA GLY A 746 -14.65 -45.14 -41.26
C GLY A 746 -15.89 -45.31 -42.17
N PRO A 747 -17.02 -44.64 -41.88
CA PRO A 747 -18.31 -44.91 -42.53
C PRO A 747 -18.33 -44.55 -44.01
N GLU A 748 -17.63 -43.50 -44.44
CA GLU A 748 -17.57 -43.09 -45.85
C GLU A 748 -16.92 -44.18 -46.71
N TYR A 749 -15.85 -44.81 -46.23
CA TYR A 749 -15.23 -45.92 -46.96
C TYR A 749 -16.14 -47.16 -47.00
N LYS A 750 -16.85 -47.49 -45.92
CA LYS A 750 -17.86 -48.56 -45.92
C LYS A 750 -18.96 -48.29 -46.96
N MET A 751 -19.39 -47.03 -47.07
CA MET A 751 -20.36 -46.58 -48.07
C MET A 751 -19.85 -46.82 -49.50
N LEU A 752 -18.60 -46.45 -49.80
CA LEU A 752 -17.98 -46.73 -51.10
C LEU A 752 -17.94 -48.24 -51.41
N ARG A 753 -17.57 -49.06 -50.43
CA ARG A 753 -17.52 -50.52 -50.56
C ARG A 753 -18.90 -51.14 -50.80
N ALA A 754 -19.92 -50.64 -50.11
CA ALA A 754 -21.30 -51.09 -50.23
C ALA A 754 -21.96 -50.60 -51.54
N MET A 755 -21.49 -49.51 -52.13
CA MET A 755 -21.99 -49.00 -53.42
C MET A 755 -21.67 -49.94 -54.59
N ARG A 756 -20.51 -50.61 -54.56
CA ARG A 756 -20.08 -51.54 -55.62
C ARG A 756 -21.06 -52.70 -55.88
N PRO A 757 -21.48 -53.50 -54.87
CA PRO A 757 -22.48 -54.55 -55.08
C PRO A 757 -23.87 -53.99 -55.42
N LEU A 758 -24.25 -52.81 -54.90
CA LEU A 758 -25.55 -52.18 -55.17
C LEU A 758 -25.83 -52.02 -56.68
N LEU A 759 -24.80 -51.74 -57.49
CA LEU A 759 -24.93 -51.59 -58.95
C LEU A 759 -25.51 -52.84 -59.64
N PHE A 760 -25.25 -54.03 -59.09
CA PHE A 760 -25.58 -55.34 -59.68
C PHE A 760 -26.70 -56.09 -58.96
N LEU A 761 -27.22 -55.55 -57.85
CA LEU A 761 -28.38 -56.15 -57.17
C LEU A 761 -29.61 -56.17 -58.08
N GLU A 762 -30.46 -57.17 -57.89
CA GLU A 762 -31.79 -57.21 -58.49
C GLU A 762 -32.73 -56.21 -57.81
N ASN A 763 -33.78 -55.77 -58.51
CA ASN A 763 -34.71 -54.75 -57.98
C ASN A 763 -35.40 -55.18 -56.67
N SER A 764 -35.68 -56.48 -56.50
CA SER A 764 -36.27 -57.06 -55.28
C SER A 764 -35.33 -56.98 -54.07
N GLN A 765 -34.02 -56.95 -54.29
CA GLN A 765 -32.99 -56.96 -53.25
C GLN A 765 -32.70 -55.56 -52.68
N LEU A 766 -33.06 -54.49 -53.39
CA LEU A 766 -32.76 -53.10 -53.00
C LEU A 766 -33.47 -52.64 -51.71
N VAL A 767 -34.54 -53.30 -51.30
CA VAL A 767 -35.32 -52.96 -50.09
C VAL A 767 -34.86 -53.76 -48.87
N LEU A 768 -34.07 -54.81 -49.07
CA LEU A 768 -33.64 -55.71 -47.99
C LEU A 768 -32.37 -55.17 -47.32
N SER A 769 -32.49 -54.84 -46.02
CA SER A 769 -31.40 -54.28 -45.21
C SER A 769 -30.10 -55.12 -45.26
N GLN A 770 -30.19 -56.45 -45.43
CA GLN A 770 -29.02 -57.32 -45.54
C GLN A 770 -28.12 -57.03 -46.75
N TYR A 771 -28.67 -56.49 -47.84
CA TYR A 771 -27.93 -56.19 -49.07
C TYR A 771 -27.58 -54.71 -49.22
N THR A 772 -28.26 -53.83 -48.49
CA THR A 772 -28.04 -52.37 -48.50
C THR A 772 -27.34 -51.87 -47.24
N ALA A 773 -26.94 -52.75 -46.33
CA ALA A 773 -26.20 -52.42 -45.12
C ALA A 773 -24.94 -51.60 -45.44
N GLY A 774 -24.78 -50.46 -44.76
CA GLY A 774 -23.64 -49.55 -44.93
C GLY A 774 -23.84 -48.45 -45.97
N LEU A 775 -25.00 -48.37 -46.62
CA LEU A 775 -25.39 -47.26 -47.50
C LEU A 775 -26.42 -46.35 -46.82
N PRO A 776 -26.30 -45.02 -46.93
CA PRO A 776 -27.38 -44.11 -46.58
C PRO A 776 -28.63 -44.41 -47.41
N PRO A 777 -29.83 -44.35 -46.80
CA PRO A 777 -31.08 -44.59 -47.52
C PRO A 777 -31.26 -43.73 -48.77
N LEU A 778 -30.78 -42.49 -48.73
CA LEU A 778 -30.79 -41.56 -49.86
C LEU A 778 -30.06 -42.13 -51.10
N ILE A 779 -28.93 -42.82 -50.90
CA ILE A 779 -28.16 -43.45 -51.99
C ILE A 779 -28.95 -44.59 -52.62
N VAL A 780 -29.63 -45.39 -51.81
CA VAL A 780 -30.51 -46.48 -52.28
C VAL A 780 -31.70 -45.91 -53.07
N LEU A 781 -32.32 -44.83 -52.57
CA LEU A 781 -33.41 -44.14 -53.24
C LEU A 781 -32.99 -43.57 -54.60
N HIS A 782 -31.85 -42.89 -54.68
CA HIS A 782 -31.30 -42.41 -55.95
C HIS A 782 -31.11 -43.55 -56.95
N HIS A 783 -30.53 -44.68 -56.51
CA HIS A 783 -30.28 -45.82 -57.39
C HIS A 783 -31.57 -46.49 -57.89
N ILE A 784 -32.62 -46.54 -57.07
CA ILE A 784 -33.96 -46.98 -57.50
C ILE A 784 -34.49 -46.06 -58.61
N LEU A 785 -34.37 -44.74 -58.43
CA LEU A 785 -34.82 -43.75 -59.40
C LEU A 785 -34.02 -43.78 -60.71
N VAL A 786 -32.70 -43.99 -60.64
CA VAL A 786 -31.82 -44.15 -61.81
C VAL A 786 -32.27 -45.31 -62.71
N ARG A 787 -32.70 -46.43 -62.10
CA ARG A 787 -33.18 -47.63 -62.81
C ARG A 787 -34.61 -47.49 -63.35
N SER A 788 -35.34 -46.48 -62.90
CA SER A 788 -36.74 -46.24 -63.25
C SER A 788 -36.88 -45.22 -64.38
N PRO A 789 -38.03 -45.14 -65.06
CA PRO A 789 -38.34 -44.04 -65.96
C PRO A 789 -38.58 -42.70 -65.23
N ILE A 790 -38.69 -42.69 -63.90
CA ILE A 790 -38.97 -41.49 -63.09
C ILE A 790 -37.77 -40.53 -63.14
N PRO A 791 -37.98 -39.22 -63.36
CA PRO A 791 -36.91 -38.22 -63.29
C PRO A 791 -36.32 -38.14 -61.87
N LEU A 792 -35.01 -37.88 -61.79
CA LEU A 792 -34.34 -37.67 -60.52
C LEU A 792 -34.74 -36.31 -59.90
N PRO A 793 -34.57 -36.12 -58.58
CA PRO A 793 -34.97 -34.88 -57.91
C PRO A 793 -34.38 -33.61 -58.56
N HIS A 794 -33.10 -33.65 -58.96
CA HIS A 794 -32.47 -32.52 -59.64
C HIS A 794 -33.16 -32.18 -60.96
N SER A 795 -33.55 -33.18 -61.76
CA SER A 795 -34.22 -32.97 -63.04
C SER A 795 -35.63 -32.41 -62.85
N LEU A 796 -36.36 -32.85 -61.81
CA LEU A 796 -37.68 -32.34 -61.45
C LEU A 796 -37.67 -30.85 -61.06
N HIS A 797 -36.60 -30.42 -60.36
CA HIS A 797 -36.44 -29.04 -59.89
C HIS A 797 -35.64 -28.15 -60.84
N GLY A 798 -35.18 -28.67 -61.98
CA GLY A 798 -34.38 -27.92 -62.96
C GLY A 798 -32.96 -27.59 -62.51
N TRP A 799 -32.43 -28.31 -61.52
CA TRP A 799 -31.07 -28.15 -61.00
C TRP A 799 -30.06 -28.95 -61.82
N GLN A 800 -28.83 -28.45 -61.90
CA GLN A 800 -27.69 -29.26 -62.34
C GLN A 800 -27.35 -30.31 -61.27
N GLU A 801 -26.74 -31.43 -61.67
CA GLU A 801 -26.38 -32.52 -60.76
C GLU A 801 -25.42 -32.04 -59.66
N ALA A 802 -24.51 -31.12 -60.00
CA ALA A 802 -23.60 -30.48 -59.04
C ALA A 802 -24.32 -29.57 -58.02
N GLU A 803 -25.38 -28.88 -58.45
CA GLU A 803 -26.20 -28.03 -57.56
C GLU A 803 -27.00 -28.90 -56.59
N TYR A 804 -27.52 -30.04 -57.07
CA TYR A 804 -28.22 -31.00 -56.23
C TYR A 804 -27.31 -31.65 -55.19
N VAL A 805 -26.14 -32.15 -55.58
CA VAL A 805 -25.20 -32.76 -54.62
C VAL A 805 -24.75 -31.74 -53.57
N ARG A 806 -24.55 -30.48 -53.98
CA ARG A 806 -24.26 -29.40 -53.05
C ARG A 806 -25.43 -29.13 -52.10
N TRP A 807 -26.66 -29.07 -52.61
CA TRP A 807 -27.86 -28.89 -51.79
C TRP A 807 -27.99 -30.02 -50.75
N VAL A 808 -27.77 -31.27 -51.15
CA VAL A 808 -27.79 -32.43 -50.23
C VAL A 808 -26.72 -32.33 -49.14
N ASP A 809 -25.55 -31.76 -49.44
CA ASP A 809 -24.49 -31.57 -48.44
C ASP A 809 -24.79 -30.42 -47.46
N GLU A 810 -25.59 -29.44 -47.87
CA GLU A 810 -25.99 -28.27 -47.07
C GLU A 810 -27.29 -28.51 -46.24
N HIS A 811 -28.03 -29.59 -46.51
CA HIS A 811 -29.33 -29.91 -45.88
C HIS A 811 -29.29 -31.22 -45.09
N THR A 812 -30.28 -31.42 -44.23
CA THR A 812 -30.43 -32.64 -43.42
C THR A 812 -30.87 -33.83 -44.25
N GLU A 813 -30.61 -35.05 -43.77
CA GLU A 813 -31.04 -36.27 -44.47
C GLU A 813 -32.57 -36.35 -44.61
N GLU A 814 -33.31 -35.88 -43.60
CA GLU A 814 -34.78 -35.82 -43.63
C GLU A 814 -35.30 -34.89 -44.73
N GLU A 815 -34.71 -33.71 -44.88
CA GLU A 815 -35.04 -32.79 -45.97
C GLU A 815 -34.76 -33.43 -47.33
N ALA A 816 -33.66 -34.17 -47.48
CA ALA A 816 -33.38 -34.90 -48.71
C ALA A 816 -34.39 -36.02 -48.99
N TRP A 817 -34.85 -36.75 -47.97
CA TRP A 817 -35.88 -37.78 -48.12
C TRP A 817 -37.24 -37.18 -48.48
N THR A 818 -37.63 -36.06 -47.86
CA THR A 818 -38.88 -35.37 -48.19
C THR A 818 -38.88 -34.83 -49.62
N LEU A 819 -37.73 -34.39 -50.14
CA LEU A 819 -37.59 -33.98 -51.52
C LEU A 819 -37.84 -35.14 -52.50
N VAL A 820 -37.28 -36.32 -52.20
CA VAL A 820 -37.52 -37.54 -52.99
C VAL A 820 -39.00 -37.97 -52.90
N ASP A 821 -39.59 -37.94 -51.71
CA ASP A 821 -40.99 -38.31 -51.49
C ASP A 821 -41.98 -37.37 -52.21
N GLY A 822 -41.68 -36.06 -52.19
CA GLY A 822 -42.40 -35.05 -52.95
C GLY A 822 -42.31 -35.29 -54.46
N GLY A 823 -41.12 -35.64 -54.97
CA GLY A 823 -40.90 -35.98 -56.37
C GLY A 823 -41.68 -37.23 -56.82
N LEU A 824 -41.71 -38.28 -56.00
CA LEU A 824 -42.51 -39.48 -56.24
C LEU A 824 -44.01 -39.17 -56.28
N SER A 825 -44.49 -38.39 -55.30
CA SER A 825 -45.90 -37.99 -55.21
C SER A 825 -46.34 -37.10 -56.38
N HIS A 826 -45.45 -36.22 -56.86
CA HIS A 826 -45.70 -35.40 -58.04
C HIS A 826 -45.79 -36.27 -59.31
N TRP A 827 -44.88 -37.23 -59.47
CA TRP A 827 -44.92 -38.17 -60.59
C TRP A 827 -46.23 -38.98 -60.59
N GLU A 828 -46.60 -39.59 -59.47
CA GLU A 828 -47.83 -40.39 -59.31
C GLU A 828 -49.10 -39.62 -59.74
N ARG A 829 -49.21 -38.32 -59.40
CA ARG A 829 -50.35 -37.46 -59.80
C ARG A 829 -50.35 -37.12 -61.29
N THR A 830 -49.17 -37.03 -61.92
CA THR A 830 -49.04 -36.57 -63.32
C THR A 830 -49.29 -37.73 -64.30
N THR A 831 -48.86 -38.95 -63.98
CA THR A 831 -49.04 -40.18 -64.79
C THR A 831 -50.36 -40.93 -64.54
N GLU A 832 -51.31 -40.35 -63.78
CA GLU A 832 -52.70 -40.84 -63.75
C GLU A 832 -53.37 -40.81 -65.14
N SER A 833 -52.79 -40.08 -66.11
CA SER A 833 -53.36 -39.80 -67.43
C SER A 833 -52.83 -40.63 -68.62
N GLU A 834 -51.74 -41.41 -68.50
CA GLU A 834 -51.11 -42.15 -69.62
C GLU A 834 -50.82 -43.64 -69.27
N GLY A 835 -51.27 -44.59 -70.11
CA GLY A 835 -51.59 -45.96 -69.68
C GLY A 835 -50.58 -47.08 -69.93
N SER A 836 -49.38 -46.84 -70.47
CA SER A 836 -48.43 -47.93 -70.81
C SER A 836 -47.09 -47.90 -70.06
N GLU A 837 -46.55 -46.72 -69.73
CA GLU A 837 -45.29 -46.60 -68.95
C GLU A 837 -45.51 -46.76 -67.43
N LYS A 838 -46.76 -47.02 -67.04
CA LYS A 838 -47.25 -46.97 -65.65
C LYS A 838 -46.95 -48.23 -64.83
N GLU A 839 -47.08 -49.42 -65.42
CA GLU A 839 -46.89 -50.67 -64.67
C GLU A 839 -45.41 -50.89 -64.29
N ASP A 840 -44.50 -50.67 -65.23
CA ASP A 840 -43.05 -50.79 -65.00
C ASP A 840 -42.53 -49.74 -64.01
N ALA A 841 -43.06 -48.51 -64.07
CA ALA A 841 -42.68 -47.44 -63.15
C ALA A 841 -43.24 -47.63 -61.72
N MET A 842 -44.46 -48.16 -61.59
CA MET A 842 -45.09 -48.43 -60.29
C MET A 842 -44.31 -49.45 -59.45
N GLN A 843 -43.58 -50.37 -60.08
CA GLN A 843 -42.68 -51.27 -59.37
C GLN A 843 -41.59 -50.48 -58.60
N TYR A 844 -40.97 -49.49 -59.23
CA TYR A 844 -39.91 -48.67 -58.62
C TYR A 844 -40.45 -47.71 -57.55
N VAL A 845 -41.63 -47.14 -57.76
CA VAL A 845 -42.32 -46.32 -56.74
C VAL A 845 -42.54 -47.13 -55.46
N ASN A 846 -43.07 -48.35 -55.58
CA ASN A 846 -43.30 -49.23 -54.44
C ASN A 846 -41.99 -49.59 -53.70
N LEU A 847 -40.89 -49.79 -54.42
CA LEU A 847 -39.57 -50.04 -53.82
C LEU A 847 -39.08 -48.80 -53.07
N ALA A 848 -39.19 -47.61 -53.65
CA ALA A 848 -38.77 -46.36 -53.02
C ALA A 848 -39.59 -46.02 -51.77
N ARG A 849 -40.91 -46.19 -51.80
CA ARG A 849 -41.80 -45.98 -50.64
C ARG A 849 -41.48 -46.95 -49.49
N LYS A 850 -41.11 -48.20 -49.78
CA LYS A 850 -40.66 -49.16 -48.75
C LYS A 850 -39.34 -48.74 -48.09
N VAL A 851 -38.41 -48.19 -48.87
CA VAL A 851 -37.15 -47.65 -48.31
C VAL A 851 -37.45 -46.42 -47.43
N LEU A 852 -38.29 -45.48 -47.89
CA LEU A 852 -38.72 -44.31 -47.11
C LEU A 852 -39.46 -44.70 -45.81
N ALA A 853 -40.35 -45.68 -45.85
CA ALA A 853 -41.05 -46.18 -44.67
C ALA A 853 -40.09 -46.81 -43.64
N ALA A 854 -38.99 -47.41 -44.09
CA ALA A 854 -37.95 -47.95 -43.21
C ALA A 854 -37.05 -46.86 -42.57
N THR A 855 -37.11 -45.62 -43.06
CA THR A 855 -36.32 -44.48 -42.56
C THR A 855 -37.04 -43.59 -41.56
N GLN A 856 -38.36 -43.68 -41.47
CA GLN A 856 -39.14 -42.91 -40.50
C GLN A 856 -39.04 -43.60 -39.11
N PRO A 857 -38.69 -42.87 -38.04
CA PRO A 857 -38.76 -43.43 -36.69
C PRO A 857 -40.21 -43.76 -36.36
N LEU A 858 -40.44 -44.95 -35.79
CA LEU A 858 -41.74 -45.41 -35.28
C LEU A 858 -42.34 -44.45 -34.26
#